data_AF-U2L2L0-F1
#
_entry.id   AF-U2L2L0-F1
#
_cell.length_a   1.000
_cell.length_b   1.000
_cell.length_c   1.000
_cell.angle_alpha   90.00
_cell.angle_beta   90.00
_cell.angle_gamma   90.00
#
_symmetry.space_group_name_H-M   'P 1'
#
loop_
_entity.id
_entity.type
_entity.pdbx_description
1 polymer ?
#
loop_
_entity_poly.entity_id
_entity_poly.type
_entity_poly.pdbx_seq_one_letter_code
_entity_poly.pdbx_strand_id
1 'polypeptide(L)'
;MENDKRLEESACYTLNDKHFWAAFLNLARHNVYITVNHINKTLELKNKKNQEIIIDNDQDILAIKTHWAKVNGDLNKTDRLRELMIKHFPFLEAAIYSNNKEDKEEVKEEKQAKAQSFKSLKDCLFLFLEKLQEARNYYSHYKYSESSKEPEFEEGLLEKMYNTFDASIRLVKEDYQYNKDIDPEKDFKHLERKEDFNYLFTDKDNKGKITKNGLLFFVSLFLEKKDAIWMQQKFRGFKDNRGNKEKMTHEVFCRSRMLLPKIRLESTQTQDWILLDMLNELIRCPKSLYERLQGAYREKFKVPFDSIDEDYDAEQEPFRNTLVRHQDRFPYFALRYFDYNEIFKNLRFQIDLGTYHFSIYKKLIGGKKEDRHLTHKLYGFERIQEFTKQNRPDKWQAIIKDLDTYETSNERYISETTPHYHLENQKIGIRFRNDNNDIWPSLKTNGEKNEKSKYNLDKPYQAEAFLSVHELLPMMFYYLLLKMENTDNDKEDNEVGTKKKGNKNNKQEKHKIEEIIENKIKDIYALYDAFTNGEINSIDELAEQREGKDIEIGHLPKQLIVILKNKSKDMAEKANRKQKEMIKDTKKRLATLDKQVKGEIEDGGRNIRLLKSGEIARWLVNDMMRFQPVQKDNEGKPLNNSKANSTEYQMLQRSLALYNKEEKPTRYFRQVNLIKSSNPHPFLEDTKWEECYNILSFYRNYLKAKIKFLNKLKPEDWKKNQYFLMLKEPKTNRKTLVQGWKNGFNLPRGIFTEPIKEWFKRHQNDSEEYKKVEALDRVGLVAKVIPLFFKEEYFKEDAQKEINNCVQPFYSFPYNVGNIHKPEEKNFLHCEERRKLWDKKKDKFKGYKAKEKSKKMTDKEKEEHRSYLEFQSWNKFERELRLVRNQDILTWLLCTKLIDKLKIDELNIEELQKLRLKDIDTDTAKKEKNNILNRVMPMRLPVTVYEIDKSFNIVKDKPLHTVYIEETGTKLLKQGNFKALVKDRRLNGLFSFVKTSSEAESKSKPISKLRVEYELGAYQKARIDIIKDMLALEKTLIDNDENLPTNKFSDMLKSWLKGKGEANKARLQNDVGLLVAVRNAFSHNQYPMYNSEVFKGMKLLSLSSDIPEKEGLGIAKQLKDKIKETIERIIEIEKEIRN
;
A
#
# COMPACT_ATOMS: atom_id res chain seq x y z
N MET A 1 -8.52 -40.51 19.08
CA MET A 1 -9.81 -41.24 18.99
C MET A 1 -10.99 -40.48 19.62
N GLU A 2 -10.81 -39.65 20.66
CA GLU A 2 -11.91 -38.80 21.20
C GLU A 2 -12.21 -37.52 20.37
N ASN A 3 -11.26 -37.06 19.55
CA ASN A 3 -11.45 -35.90 18.66
C ASN A 3 -12.17 -36.22 17.34
N ASP A 4 -12.22 -37.49 16.91
CA ASP A 4 -12.90 -37.86 15.65
C ASP A 4 -14.43 -37.87 15.80
N LYS A 5 -14.96 -38.19 16.98
CA LYS A 5 -16.42 -38.15 17.24
C LYS A 5 -17.01 -36.73 17.32
N ARG A 6 -16.23 -35.72 17.73
CA ARG A 6 -16.72 -34.32 17.84
C ARG A 6 -16.93 -33.62 16.49
N LEU A 7 -16.34 -34.12 15.40
CA LEU A 7 -16.54 -33.55 14.06
C LEU A 7 -17.84 -34.03 13.40
N GLU A 8 -18.35 -35.19 13.80
CA GLU A 8 -19.60 -35.77 13.27
C GLU A 8 -20.87 -35.08 13.79
N GLU A 9 -20.84 -34.45 14.98
CA GLU A 9 -22.02 -33.84 15.62
C GLU A 9 -22.29 -32.37 15.24
N SER A 10 -21.47 -31.72 14.42
CA SER A 10 -21.77 -30.36 13.95
C SER A 10 -22.75 -30.38 12.77
N ALA A 11 -23.99 -29.95 12.96
CA ALA A 11 -25.01 -29.83 11.91
C ALA A 11 -24.44 -29.13 10.66
N CYS A 12 -24.51 -29.79 9.50
CA CYS A 12 -24.15 -29.18 8.22
C CYS A 12 -25.34 -28.39 7.67
N TYR A 13 -25.11 -27.17 7.16
CA TYR A 13 -26.16 -26.44 6.45
C TYR A 13 -26.33 -26.97 5.01
N THR A 14 -27.52 -26.77 4.47
CA THR A 14 -27.96 -27.11 3.12
C THR A 14 -28.44 -25.85 2.40
N LEU A 15 -28.84 -25.96 1.12
CA LEU A 15 -29.46 -24.82 0.42
C LEU A 15 -30.79 -24.38 1.06
N ASN A 16 -31.52 -25.29 1.71
CA ASN A 16 -32.80 -25.00 2.33
C ASN A 16 -32.68 -24.23 3.65
N ASP A 17 -31.47 -24.15 4.22
CA ASP A 17 -31.21 -23.40 5.45
C ASP A 17 -31.12 -21.91 5.16
N LYS A 18 -32.28 -21.29 4.85
CA LYS A 18 -32.34 -19.92 4.36
C LYS A 18 -31.68 -18.90 5.29
N HIS A 19 -31.84 -19.09 6.59
CA HIS A 19 -31.27 -18.25 7.64
C HIS A 19 -29.73 -18.17 7.58
N PHE A 20 -29.06 -19.28 7.24
CA PHE A 20 -27.61 -19.29 7.05
C PHE A 20 -27.20 -18.44 5.85
N TRP A 21 -27.78 -18.70 4.67
CA TRP A 21 -27.46 -17.97 3.46
C TRP A 21 -27.83 -16.48 3.55
N ALA A 22 -28.96 -16.16 4.16
CA ALA A 22 -29.39 -14.81 4.44
C ALA A 22 -28.34 -14.02 5.23
N ALA A 23 -27.73 -14.63 6.25
CA ALA A 23 -26.70 -13.96 7.06
C ALA A 23 -25.50 -13.52 6.20
N PHE A 24 -25.03 -14.37 5.28
CA PHE A 24 -23.88 -14.08 4.43
C PHE A 24 -24.22 -13.23 3.22
N LEU A 25 -25.41 -13.38 2.64
CA LEU A 25 -25.89 -12.56 1.52
C LEU A 25 -26.15 -11.11 1.96
N ASN A 26 -26.68 -10.90 3.16
CA ASN A 26 -26.82 -9.55 3.71
C ASN A 26 -25.44 -8.92 3.99
N LEU A 27 -24.49 -9.68 4.56
CA LEU A 27 -23.11 -9.23 4.74
C LEU A 27 -22.44 -8.88 3.40
N ALA A 28 -22.53 -9.75 2.40
CA ALA A 28 -22.01 -9.54 1.06
C ALA A 28 -22.57 -8.25 0.44
N ARG A 29 -23.87 -8.03 0.52
CA ARG A 29 -24.50 -6.81 0.03
C ARG A 29 -24.04 -5.56 0.80
N HIS A 30 -23.92 -5.65 2.12
CA HIS A 30 -23.41 -4.55 2.94
C HIS A 30 -21.96 -4.20 2.57
N ASN A 31 -21.11 -5.20 2.30
CA ASN A 31 -19.75 -4.99 1.82
C ASN A 31 -19.72 -4.22 0.48
N VAL A 32 -20.59 -4.59 -0.46
CA VAL A 32 -20.75 -3.86 -1.73
C VAL A 32 -21.24 -2.44 -1.47
N TYR A 33 -22.25 -2.25 -0.60
CA TYR A 33 -22.79 -0.94 -0.23
C TYR A 33 -21.70 0.01 0.27
N ILE A 34 -20.87 -0.44 1.21
CA ILE A 34 -19.73 0.30 1.74
C ILE A 34 -18.79 0.72 0.63
N THR A 35 -18.45 -0.23 -0.23
CA THR A 35 -17.47 -0.06 -1.31
C THR A 35 -17.98 0.94 -2.35
N VAL A 36 -19.24 0.80 -2.75
CA VAL A 36 -19.90 1.70 -3.69
C VAL A 36 -20.00 3.12 -3.12
N ASN A 37 -20.38 3.29 -1.86
CA ASN A 37 -20.46 4.62 -1.25
C ASN A 37 -19.08 5.26 -1.15
N HIS A 38 -18.02 4.50 -0.83
CA HIS A 38 -16.65 4.99 -0.91
C HIS A 38 -16.30 5.45 -2.34
N ILE A 39 -16.63 4.65 -3.36
CA ILE A 39 -16.39 5.00 -4.77
C ILE A 39 -17.18 6.28 -5.16
N ASN A 40 -18.46 6.37 -4.81
CA ASN A 40 -19.31 7.52 -5.11
C ASN A 40 -18.79 8.81 -4.46
N LYS A 41 -18.38 8.73 -3.17
CA LYS A 41 -17.73 9.83 -2.46
C LYS A 41 -16.43 10.22 -3.14
N THR A 42 -15.62 9.24 -3.56
CA THR A 42 -14.34 9.45 -4.25
C THR A 42 -14.50 10.14 -5.63
N LEU A 43 -15.67 9.99 -6.25
CA LEU A 43 -16.00 10.58 -7.56
C LEU A 43 -16.81 11.87 -7.47
N GLU A 44 -17.16 12.31 -6.25
CA GLU A 44 -18.09 13.41 -5.99
C GLU A 44 -19.33 13.36 -6.90
N LEU A 45 -20.00 12.21 -6.91
CA LEU A 45 -21.27 12.12 -7.62
C LEU A 45 -22.28 12.98 -6.85
N LYS A 46 -22.87 13.99 -7.50
CA LYS A 46 -23.87 14.89 -6.90
C LYS A 46 -25.21 14.77 -7.61
N ASN A 47 -26.31 14.91 -6.87
CA ASN A 47 -27.67 14.93 -7.39
C ASN A 47 -28.00 16.32 -7.99
N LYS A 48 -29.20 16.49 -8.57
CA LYS A 48 -29.62 17.78 -9.18
C LYS A 48 -29.67 18.95 -8.19
N LYS A 49 -29.70 18.69 -6.89
CA LYS A 49 -29.70 19.68 -5.79
C LYS A 49 -28.29 19.90 -5.21
N ASN A 50 -27.22 19.48 -5.92
CA ASN A 50 -25.83 19.55 -5.46
C ASN A 50 -25.51 18.77 -4.17
N GLN A 51 -26.36 17.85 -3.74
CA GLN A 51 -26.08 16.95 -2.61
C GLN A 51 -25.33 15.72 -3.09
N GLU A 52 -24.45 15.16 -2.26
CA GLU A 52 -23.75 13.91 -2.58
C GLU A 52 -24.74 12.78 -2.89
N ILE A 53 -24.45 12.02 -3.93
CA ILE A 53 -25.14 10.77 -4.26
C ILE A 53 -24.56 9.70 -3.35
N ILE A 54 -25.18 9.59 -2.20
CA ILE A 54 -25.00 8.48 -1.28
C ILE A 54 -26.16 7.53 -1.51
N ILE A 55 -25.87 6.24 -1.54
CA ILE A 55 -26.95 5.26 -1.43
C ILE A 55 -27.35 5.28 0.04
N ASP A 56 -28.57 5.74 0.31
CA ASP A 56 -29.04 5.95 1.68
C ASP A 56 -29.28 4.62 2.41
N ASN A 57 -29.50 3.53 1.67
CA ASN A 57 -29.83 2.22 2.20
C ASN A 57 -29.23 1.10 1.32
N ASP A 58 -28.72 0.05 1.94
CA ASP A 58 -28.17 -1.12 1.24
C ASP A 58 -29.21 -1.87 0.37
N GLN A 59 -30.50 -1.64 0.60
CA GLN A 59 -31.60 -2.12 -0.26
C GLN A 59 -31.60 -1.49 -1.66
N ASP A 60 -31.07 -0.28 -1.81
CA ASP A 60 -31.08 0.49 -3.05
C ASP A 60 -29.79 0.35 -3.85
N ILE A 61 -29.03 -0.72 -3.62
CA ILE A 61 -27.70 -0.91 -4.22
C ILE A 61 -27.72 -0.89 -5.76
N LEU A 62 -28.83 -1.29 -6.39
CA LEU A 62 -28.98 -1.26 -7.84
C LEU A 62 -29.21 0.16 -8.40
N ALA A 63 -29.48 1.15 -7.56
CA ALA A 63 -29.54 2.56 -7.99
C ALA A 63 -28.21 3.04 -8.60
N ILE A 64 -27.09 2.36 -8.30
CA ILE A 64 -25.79 2.59 -8.96
C ILE A 64 -25.88 2.56 -10.48
N LYS A 65 -26.78 1.77 -11.06
CA LYS A 65 -26.94 1.68 -12.52
C LYS A 65 -27.25 3.04 -13.10
N THR A 66 -28.20 3.74 -12.46
CA THR A 66 -28.61 5.10 -12.81
C THR A 66 -27.54 6.11 -12.44
N HIS A 67 -26.88 5.96 -11.29
CA HIS A 67 -25.86 6.91 -10.84
C HIS A 67 -24.60 6.88 -11.71
N TRP A 68 -24.08 5.70 -12.03
CA TRP A 68 -22.87 5.54 -12.83
C TRP A 68 -23.14 5.73 -14.33
N ALA A 69 -24.39 5.60 -14.79
CA ALA A 69 -24.76 6.07 -16.13
C ALA A 69 -24.50 7.58 -16.31
N LYS A 70 -24.62 8.39 -15.25
CA LYS A 70 -24.35 9.84 -15.28
C LYS A 70 -22.85 10.18 -15.37
N VAL A 71 -21.98 9.20 -15.16
CA VAL A 71 -20.53 9.36 -15.35
C VAL A 71 -20.16 9.36 -16.83
N ASN A 72 -21.00 8.74 -17.68
CA ASN A 72 -20.79 8.71 -19.13
C ASN A 72 -20.72 10.14 -19.68
N GLY A 73 -19.58 10.46 -20.31
CA GLY A 73 -19.34 11.76 -20.93
C GLY A 73 -18.38 12.67 -20.15
N ASP A 74 -18.08 12.36 -18.90
CA ASP A 74 -16.94 12.94 -18.15
C ASP A 74 -15.77 11.95 -18.21
N LEU A 75 -14.74 12.29 -19.00
CA LEU A 75 -13.59 11.42 -19.20
C LEU A 75 -12.83 11.18 -17.89
N ASN A 76 -12.78 12.19 -17.02
CA ASN A 76 -12.08 12.08 -15.75
C ASN A 76 -12.75 11.10 -14.81
N LYS A 77 -14.06 11.24 -14.62
CA LYS A 77 -14.83 10.35 -13.75
C LYS A 77 -14.92 8.94 -14.33
N THR A 78 -15.01 8.80 -15.65
CA THR A 78 -15.06 7.49 -16.32
C THR A 78 -13.79 6.68 -16.10
N ASP A 79 -12.62 7.29 -16.34
CA ASP A 79 -11.32 6.62 -16.16
C ASP A 79 -11.08 6.25 -14.69
N ARG A 80 -11.38 7.18 -13.77
CA ARG A 80 -11.23 6.95 -12.32
C ARG A 80 -12.18 5.87 -11.80
N LEU A 81 -13.42 5.85 -12.27
CA LEU A 81 -14.37 4.78 -11.91
C LEU A 81 -13.89 3.42 -12.42
N ARG A 82 -13.40 3.33 -13.67
CA ARG A 82 -12.81 2.09 -14.20
C ARG A 82 -11.68 1.57 -13.29
N GLU A 83 -10.75 2.44 -12.89
CA GLU A 83 -9.64 2.06 -12.00
C GLU A 83 -10.14 1.60 -10.62
N LEU A 84 -11.11 2.30 -10.03
CA LEU A 84 -11.70 1.93 -8.75
C LEU A 84 -12.45 0.59 -8.83
N MET A 85 -13.12 0.30 -9.93
CA MET A 85 -13.78 -0.99 -10.15
C MET A 85 -12.78 -2.14 -10.21
N ILE A 86 -11.69 -2.00 -10.97
CA ILE A 86 -10.63 -3.02 -11.03
C ILE A 86 -9.97 -3.21 -9.66
N LYS A 87 -9.77 -2.11 -8.92
CA LYS A 87 -9.19 -2.14 -7.57
C LYS A 87 -10.08 -2.87 -6.56
N HIS A 88 -11.36 -2.52 -6.51
CA HIS A 88 -12.27 -3.01 -5.47
C HIS A 88 -12.99 -4.31 -5.84
N PHE A 89 -13.10 -4.62 -7.14
CA PHE A 89 -13.71 -5.85 -7.66
C PHE A 89 -12.74 -6.53 -8.65
N PRO A 90 -11.56 -7.00 -8.18
CA PRO A 90 -10.51 -7.51 -9.05
C PRO A 90 -10.91 -8.76 -9.84
N PHE A 91 -11.94 -9.49 -9.40
CA PHE A 91 -12.45 -10.66 -10.12
C PHE A 91 -13.11 -10.32 -11.47
N LEU A 92 -13.52 -9.07 -11.70
CA LEU A 92 -14.19 -8.67 -12.94
C LEU A 92 -13.32 -8.87 -14.17
N GLU A 93 -12.01 -8.57 -14.09
CA GLU A 93 -11.09 -8.78 -15.21
C GLU A 93 -11.05 -10.27 -15.61
N ALA A 94 -10.99 -11.16 -14.62
CA ALA A 94 -11.02 -12.61 -14.84
C ALA A 94 -12.36 -13.09 -15.38
N ALA A 95 -13.48 -12.55 -14.88
CA ALA A 95 -14.83 -12.91 -15.33
C ALA A 95 -15.05 -12.59 -16.82
N ILE A 96 -14.50 -11.48 -17.31
CA ILE A 96 -14.70 -11.03 -18.69
C ILE A 96 -13.70 -11.67 -19.65
N TYR A 97 -12.46 -11.91 -19.22
CA TYR A 97 -11.41 -12.41 -20.08
C TYR A 97 -11.53 -13.91 -20.36
N SER A 98 -11.89 -14.27 -21.59
CA SER A 98 -11.77 -15.62 -22.14
C SER A 98 -10.61 -15.69 -23.15
N ASN A 99 -9.77 -16.72 -23.07
CA ASN A 99 -8.62 -16.87 -23.96
C ASN A 99 -8.67 -18.21 -24.69
N ASN A 100 -8.75 -18.20 -26.02
CA ASN A 100 -8.60 -19.39 -26.84
C ASN A 100 -7.22 -19.41 -27.48
N LYS A 101 -6.53 -20.55 -27.40
CA LYS A 101 -5.17 -20.71 -27.96
C LYS A 101 -5.14 -20.45 -29.47
N GLU A 102 -6.22 -20.79 -30.17
CA GLU A 102 -6.40 -20.68 -31.62
C GLU A 102 -6.69 -19.25 -32.11
N ASP A 103 -6.97 -18.29 -31.21
CA ASP A 103 -7.25 -16.91 -31.62
C ASP A 103 -6.02 -16.27 -32.31
N LYS A 104 -6.27 -15.51 -33.38
CA LYS A 104 -5.27 -14.63 -34.03
C LYS A 104 -4.80 -13.54 -33.06
N GLU A 105 -3.60 -12.99 -33.28
CA GLU A 105 -2.98 -11.99 -32.40
C GLU A 105 -3.86 -10.75 -32.18
N GLU A 106 -4.49 -10.23 -33.24
CA GLU A 106 -5.42 -9.09 -33.15
C GLU A 106 -6.66 -9.40 -32.30
N VAL A 107 -7.19 -10.62 -32.39
CA VAL A 107 -8.35 -11.07 -31.59
C VAL A 107 -7.96 -11.19 -30.12
N LYS A 108 -6.75 -11.67 -29.83
CA LYS A 108 -6.20 -11.73 -28.46
C LYS A 108 -6.05 -10.33 -27.87
N GLU A 109 -5.52 -9.38 -28.64
CA GLU A 109 -5.43 -7.97 -28.22
C GLU A 109 -6.81 -7.37 -27.93
N GLU A 110 -7.79 -7.63 -28.79
CA GLU A 110 -9.16 -7.15 -28.61
C GLU A 110 -9.82 -7.73 -27.36
N LYS A 111 -9.71 -9.05 -27.13
CA LYS A 111 -10.25 -9.70 -25.92
C LYS A 111 -9.62 -9.16 -24.64
N GLN A 112 -8.30 -8.94 -24.63
CA GLN A 112 -7.60 -8.34 -23.49
C GLN A 112 -8.05 -6.89 -23.24
N ALA A 113 -8.14 -6.08 -24.30
CA ALA A 113 -8.59 -4.69 -24.18
C ALA A 113 -10.06 -4.60 -23.73
N LYS A 114 -10.94 -5.48 -24.24
CA LYS A 114 -12.35 -5.56 -23.86
C LYS A 114 -12.53 -5.90 -22.39
N ALA A 115 -11.71 -6.82 -21.85
CA ALA A 115 -11.74 -7.18 -20.43
C ALA A 115 -11.46 -5.99 -19.49
N GLN A 116 -10.68 -5.02 -19.95
CA GLN A 116 -10.39 -3.79 -19.20
C GLN A 116 -11.28 -2.61 -19.59
N SER A 117 -12.22 -2.78 -20.53
CA SER A 117 -13.07 -1.68 -20.98
C SER A 117 -14.07 -1.28 -19.91
N PHE A 118 -14.32 0.03 -19.76
CA PHE A 118 -15.26 0.55 -18.78
C PHE A 118 -16.66 -0.05 -18.94
N LYS A 119 -17.15 -0.18 -20.19
CA LYS A 119 -18.46 -0.75 -20.50
C LYS A 119 -18.54 -2.21 -20.05
N SER A 120 -17.59 -3.06 -20.44
CA SER A 120 -17.62 -4.48 -20.05
C SER A 120 -17.50 -4.69 -18.55
N LEU A 121 -16.65 -3.92 -17.86
CA LEU A 121 -16.53 -3.97 -16.41
C LEU A 121 -17.84 -3.61 -15.72
N LYS A 122 -18.50 -2.52 -16.19
CA LYS A 122 -19.77 -2.03 -15.64
C LYS A 122 -20.90 -3.04 -15.85
N ASP A 123 -21.07 -3.51 -17.07
CA ASP A 123 -22.12 -4.45 -17.42
C ASP A 123 -21.93 -5.79 -16.67
N CYS A 124 -20.68 -6.25 -16.54
CA CYS A 124 -20.35 -7.43 -15.74
C CYS A 124 -20.67 -7.23 -14.26
N LEU A 125 -20.22 -6.14 -13.63
CA LEU A 125 -20.50 -5.89 -12.21
C LEU A 125 -22.02 -5.84 -11.96
N PHE A 126 -22.76 -5.16 -12.81
CA PHE A 126 -24.21 -5.02 -12.69
C PHE A 126 -24.93 -6.38 -12.74
N LEU A 127 -24.53 -7.27 -13.64
CA LEU A 127 -25.05 -8.63 -13.72
C LEU A 127 -24.87 -9.39 -12.39
N PHE A 128 -23.66 -9.32 -11.82
CA PHE A 128 -23.37 -9.94 -10.54
C PHE A 128 -24.18 -9.34 -9.38
N LEU A 129 -24.35 -8.01 -9.36
CA LEU A 129 -25.08 -7.32 -8.29
C LEU A 129 -26.61 -7.53 -8.36
N GLU A 130 -27.17 -7.68 -9.56
CA GLU A 130 -28.57 -8.10 -9.73
C GLU A 130 -28.80 -9.48 -9.12
N LYS A 131 -27.94 -10.44 -9.46
CA LYS A 131 -28.04 -11.79 -8.90
C LYS A 131 -27.86 -11.80 -7.38
N LEU A 132 -26.97 -10.95 -6.85
CA LEU A 132 -26.78 -10.81 -5.40
C LEU A 132 -28.05 -10.28 -4.71
N GLN A 133 -28.70 -9.28 -5.29
CA GLN A 133 -29.95 -8.72 -4.75
C GLN A 133 -31.08 -9.75 -4.79
N GLU A 134 -31.23 -10.46 -5.91
CA GLU A 134 -32.21 -11.54 -6.08
C GLU A 134 -32.03 -12.64 -5.04
N ALA A 135 -30.81 -13.19 -4.94
CA ALA A 135 -30.48 -14.23 -3.98
C ALA A 135 -30.71 -13.75 -2.53
N ARG A 136 -30.24 -12.56 -2.18
CA ARG A 136 -30.45 -11.98 -0.85
C ARG A 136 -31.93 -11.89 -0.52
N ASN A 137 -32.75 -11.37 -1.44
CA ASN A 137 -34.19 -11.18 -1.20
C ASN A 137 -34.90 -12.52 -0.99
N TYR A 138 -34.59 -13.51 -1.83
CA TYR A 138 -35.14 -14.85 -1.68
C TYR A 138 -34.79 -15.47 -0.31
N TYR A 139 -33.52 -15.41 0.09
CA TYR A 139 -33.05 -16.07 1.32
C TYR A 139 -33.42 -15.32 2.60
N SER A 140 -33.56 -13.99 2.57
CA SER A 140 -33.78 -13.15 3.78
C SER A 140 -35.24 -13.02 4.21
N HIS A 141 -36.16 -13.65 3.49
CA HIS A 141 -37.60 -13.61 3.78
C HIS A 141 -38.19 -15.02 3.73
N TYR A 142 -39.27 -15.29 4.47
CA TYR A 142 -39.98 -16.57 4.38
C TYR A 142 -40.52 -16.79 2.95
N LYS A 143 -41.40 -15.87 2.51
CA LYS A 143 -41.87 -15.70 1.12
C LYS A 143 -41.61 -14.25 0.75
N TYR A 144 -40.81 -13.95 -0.28
CA TYR A 144 -40.51 -12.56 -0.67
C TYR A 144 -41.60 -11.96 -1.59
N SER A 145 -42.16 -12.80 -2.47
CA SER A 145 -43.37 -12.52 -3.26
C SER A 145 -44.07 -13.84 -3.59
N GLU A 146 -45.37 -13.79 -3.90
CA GLU A 146 -46.16 -14.97 -4.34
C GLU A 146 -45.58 -15.63 -5.61
N SER A 147 -44.92 -14.83 -6.45
CA SER A 147 -44.27 -15.25 -7.69
C SER A 147 -42.77 -15.58 -7.55
N SER A 148 -42.21 -15.50 -6.33
CA SER A 148 -40.76 -15.58 -6.14
C SER A 148 -40.25 -16.99 -6.41
N LYS A 149 -39.55 -17.16 -7.55
CA LYS A 149 -38.85 -18.39 -7.89
C LYS A 149 -37.54 -18.51 -7.11
N GLU A 150 -37.06 -19.75 -6.98
CA GLU A 150 -35.69 -19.99 -6.51
C GLU A 150 -34.71 -19.32 -7.49
N PRO A 151 -33.68 -18.61 -7.01
CA PRO A 151 -32.70 -17.97 -7.88
C PRO A 151 -31.97 -19.00 -8.75
N GLU A 152 -31.75 -18.65 -10.02
CA GLU A 152 -31.02 -19.46 -10.99
C GLU A 152 -29.78 -18.72 -11.49
N PHE A 153 -28.75 -19.45 -11.96
CA PHE A 153 -27.62 -18.84 -12.65
C PHE A 153 -27.82 -18.91 -14.16
N GLU A 154 -27.97 -17.75 -14.80
CA GLU A 154 -28.05 -17.67 -16.26
C GLU A 154 -26.72 -18.10 -16.89
N GLU A 155 -26.77 -18.67 -18.10
CA GLU A 155 -25.60 -19.18 -18.82
C GLU A 155 -24.45 -18.16 -18.90
N GLY A 156 -24.77 -16.90 -19.20
CA GLY A 156 -23.78 -15.83 -19.28
C GLY A 156 -23.14 -15.44 -17.94
N LEU A 157 -23.83 -15.60 -16.81
CA LEU A 157 -23.25 -15.40 -15.47
C LEU A 157 -22.40 -16.62 -15.08
N LEU A 158 -22.89 -17.82 -15.38
CA LEU A 158 -22.22 -19.07 -15.09
C LEU A 158 -20.85 -19.16 -15.79
N GLU A 159 -20.76 -18.77 -17.06
CA GLU A 159 -19.49 -18.69 -17.79
C GLU A 159 -18.48 -17.77 -17.07
N LYS A 160 -18.93 -16.59 -16.63
CA LYS A 160 -18.09 -15.61 -15.91
C LYS A 160 -17.62 -16.12 -14.56
N MET A 161 -18.48 -16.85 -13.84
CA MET A 161 -18.12 -17.49 -12.58
C MET A 161 -17.04 -18.56 -12.80
N TYR A 162 -17.17 -19.39 -13.84
CA TYR A 162 -16.14 -20.38 -14.16
C TYR A 162 -14.82 -19.76 -14.64
N ASN A 163 -14.87 -18.70 -15.44
CA ASN A 163 -13.66 -17.96 -15.83
C ASN A 163 -12.91 -17.40 -14.59
N THR A 164 -13.67 -16.90 -13.62
CA THR A 164 -13.13 -16.43 -12.33
C THR A 164 -12.54 -17.58 -11.53
N PHE A 165 -13.22 -18.74 -11.48
CA PHE A 165 -12.73 -19.93 -10.79
C PHE A 165 -11.41 -20.45 -11.38
N ASP A 166 -11.32 -20.57 -12.71
CA ASP A 166 -10.10 -20.99 -13.39
C ASP A 166 -8.94 -19.99 -13.17
N ALA A 167 -9.25 -18.69 -13.14
CA ALA A 167 -8.27 -17.67 -12.79
C ALA A 167 -7.79 -17.82 -11.34
N SER A 168 -8.69 -18.10 -10.39
CA SER A 168 -8.34 -18.37 -9.00
C SER A 168 -7.39 -19.58 -8.88
N ILE A 169 -7.61 -20.67 -9.63
CA ILE A 169 -6.68 -21.82 -9.65
C ILE A 169 -5.27 -21.38 -10.06
N ARG A 170 -5.15 -20.61 -11.14
CA ARG A 170 -3.84 -20.12 -11.62
C ARG A 170 -3.15 -19.23 -10.58
N LEU A 171 -3.90 -18.31 -9.97
CA LEU A 171 -3.37 -17.41 -8.95
C LEU A 171 -2.91 -18.17 -7.70
N VAL A 172 -3.66 -19.17 -7.24
CA VAL A 172 -3.24 -19.99 -6.09
C VAL A 172 -2.01 -20.84 -6.44
N LYS A 173 -1.92 -21.41 -7.65
CA LYS A 173 -0.70 -22.08 -8.11
C LYS A 173 0.53 -21.14 -8.10
N GLU A 174 0.35 -19.88 -8.50
CA GLU A 174 1.42 -18.87 -8.42
C GLU A 174 1.80 -18.50 -6.98
N ASP A 175 0.81 -18.37 -6.10
CA ASP A 175 1.04 -18.06 -4.69
C ASP A 175 1.87 -19.18 -4.01
N TYR A 176 1.64 -20.44 -4.40
CA TYR A 176 2.32 -21.62 -3.88
C TYR A 176 3.48 -22.15 -4.73
N GLN A 177 3.91 -21.43 -5.78
CA GLN A 177 4.95 -21.89 -6.73
C GLN A 177 6.31 -22.22 -6.09
N TYR A 178 6.56 -21.75 -4.87
CA TYR A 178 7.80 -21.98 -4.12
C TYR A 178 7.64 -22.98 -2.97
N ASN A 179 6.43 -23.50 -2.75
CA ASN A 179 6.16 -24.51 -1.72
C ASN A 179 6.42 -25.90 -2.29
N LYS A 180 7.42 -26.61 -1.76
CA LYS A 180 7.78 -27.97 -2.21
C LYS A 180 6.77 -29.03 -1.74
N ASP A 181 5.98 -28.75 -0.72
CA ASP A 181 4.98 -29.69 -0.18
C ASP A 181 3.69 -29.70 -1.00
N ILE A 182 3.53 -28.74 -1.91
CA ILE A 182 2.38 -28.65 -2.82
C ILE A 182 2.86 -28.97 -4.21
N ASP A 183 2.31 -30.04 -4.78
CA ASP A 183 2.52 -30.41 -6.17
C ASP A 183 1.37 -29.84 -7.02
N PRO A 184 1.62 -28.84 -7.89
CA PRO A 184 0.58 -28.24 -8.72
C PRO A 184 -0.12 -29.21 -9.68
N GLU A 185 0.50 -30.34 -10.03
CA GLU A 185 -0.06 -31.37 -10.91
C GLU A 185 -0.97 -32.34 -10.14
N LYS A 186 -0.66 -32.61 -8.87
CA LYS A 186 -1.42 -33.53 -8.01
C LYS A 186 -2.48 -32.82 -7.17
N ASP A 187 -2.09 -31.77 -6.45
CA ASP A 187 -2.91 -31.11 -5.42
C ASP A 187 -3.97 -30.17 -5.97
N PHE A 188 -3.99 -29.91 -7.29
CA PHE A 188 -5.01 -29.12 -7.96
C PHE A 188 -5.85 -29.92 -8.97
N LYS A 189 -5.51 -31.20 -9.22
CA LYS A 189 -6.16 -32.01 -10.26
C LYS A 189 -7.67 -32.12 -10.07
N HIS A 190 -8.14 -32.12 -8.82
CA HIS A 190 -9.57 -32.18 -8.47
C HIS A 190 -10.34 -30.88 -8.70
N LEU A 191 -9.64 -29.76 -8.95
CA LEU A 191 -10.23 -28.47 -9.27
C LEU A 191 -10.26 -28.22 -10.79
N GLU A 192 -9.58 -29.06 -11.58
CA GLU A 192 -9.66 -28.99 -13.04
C GLU A 192 -11.05 -29.44 -13.51
N ARG A 193 -11.66 -28.63 -14.38
CA ARG A 193 -13.01 -28.88 -14.93
C ARG A 193 -12.97 -29.96 -16.02
N LYS A 194 -12.80 -31.22 -15.62
CA LYS A 194 -12.86 -32.44 -16.47
C LYS A 194 -14.07 -33.31 -16.09
N GLU A 195 -14.25 -34.47 -16.73
CA GLU A 195 -15.46 -35.34 -16.59
C GLU A 195 -15.86 -35.66 -15.13
N ASP A 196 -14.90 -35.75 -14.20
CA ASP A 196 -15.13 -36.03 -12.76
C ASP A 196 -15.17 -34.78 -11.85
N PHE A 197 -15.48 -33.60 -12.40
CA PHE A 197 -15.48 -32.36 -11.62
C PHE A 197 -16.64 -32.31 -10.59
N ASN A 198 -16.27 -32.34 -9.31
CA ASN A 198 -17.22 -32.40 -8.18
C ASN A 198 -17.74 -31.03 -7.70
N TYR A 199 -17.20 -29.93 -8.21
CA TYR A 199 -17.53 -28.56 -7.76
C TYR A 199 -18.41 -27.81 -8.76
N LEU A 200 -19.37 -28.51 -9.38
CA LEU A 200 -20.34 -27.92 -10.31
C LEU A 200 -21.13 -26.81 -9.63
N PHE A 201 -21.35 -25.71 -10.35
CA PHE A 201 -22.11 -24.55 -9.87
C PHE A 201 -23.61 -24.64 -10.15
N THR A 202 -24.01 -25.44 -11.13
CA THR A 202 -25.42 -25.78 -11.43
C THR A 202 -25.62 -27.29 -11.44
N ASP A 203 -26.86 -27.72 -11.24
CA ASP A 203 -27.25 -29.13 -11.34
C ASP A 203 -26.91 -29.70 -12.73
N LYS A 204 -26.54 -31.00 -12.79
CA LYS A 204 -26.23 -31.69 -14.04
C LYS A 204 -27.49 -31.88 -14.89
N ASP A 205 -28.62 -32.14 -14.25
CA ASP A 205 -29.88 -32.52 -14.90
C ASP A 205 -30.79 -31.31 -15.12
N ASN A 206 -30.61 -30.24 -14.33
CA ASN A 206 -31.33 -28.98 -14.49
C ASN A 206 -30.37 -27.79 -14.63
N LYS A 207 -30.03 -27.49 -15.89
CA LYS A 207 -29.16 -26.36 -16.28
C LYS A 207 -29.81 -25.03 -15.90
N GLY A 208 -29.48 -24.53 -14.71
CA GLY A 208 -29.98 -23.27 -14.16
C GLY A 208 -30.09 -23.32 -12.64
N LYS A 209 -30.46 -24.48 -12.09
CA LYS A 209 -30.61 -24.69 -10.64
C LYS A 209 -29.26 -24.60 -9.94
N ILE A 210 -29.15 -23.67 -9.00
CA ILE A 210 -27.91 -23.38 -8.27
C ILE A 210 -27.56 -24.54 -7.34
N THR A 211 -26.29 -24.97 -7.35
CA THR A 211 -25.78 -25.92 -6.34
C THR A 211 -25.25 -25.18 -5.12
N LYS A 212 -25.08 -25.91 -4.01
CA LYS A 212 -24.37 -25.43 -2.81
C LYS A 212 -22.99 -24.85 -3.14
N ASN A 213 -22.25 -25.49 -4.05
CA ASN A 213 -20.90 -25.05 -4.43
C ASN A 213 -20.95 -23.75 -5.24
N GLY A 214 -21.94 -23.63 -6.14
CA GLY A 214 -22.18 -22.42 -6.93
C GLY A 214 -22.53 -21.22 -6.04
N LEU A 215 -23.47 -21.38 -5.11
CA LEU A 215 -23.84 -20.31 -4.18
C LEU A 215 -22.69 -19.95 -3.23
N LEU A 216 -21.96 -20.95 -2.72
CA LEU A 216 -20.78 -20.74 -1.88
C LEU A 216 -19.71 -19.92 -2.59
N PHE A 217 -19.38 -20.26 -3.85
CA PHE A 217 -18.41 -19.51 -4.65
C PHE A 217 -18.91 -18.10 -4.96
N PHE A 218 -20.16 -17.96 -5.39
CA PHE A 218 -20.78 -16.67 -5.71
C PHE A 218 -20.75 -15.69 -4.53
N VAL A 219 -21.19 -16.12 -3.34
CA VAL A 219 -21.21 -15.29 -2.15
C VAL A 219 -19.78 -14.93 -1.70
N SER A 220 -18.84 -15.86 -1.84
CA SER A 220 -17.42 -15.64 -1.46
C SER A 220 -16.75 -14.52 -2.26
N LEU A 221 -17.25 -14.17 -3.46
CA LEU A 221 -16.74 -13.03 -4.24
C LEU A 221 -16.97 -11.68 -3.54
N PHE A 222 -17.94 -11.60 -2.63
CA PHE A 222 -18.37 -10.37 -1.93
C PHE A 222 -18.06 -10.37 -0.43
N LEU A 223 -17.33 -11.37 0.05
CA LEU A 223 -16.97 -11.52 1.45
C LEU A 223 -15.49 -11.22 1.70
N GLU A 224 -15.20 -10.84 2.94
CA GLU A 224 -13.85 -10.88 3.49
C GLU A 224 -13.34 -12.32 3.54
N LYS A 225 -12.01 -12.54 3.48
CA LYS A 225 -11.44 -13.91 3.48
C LYS A 225 -11.91 -14.74 4.68
N LYS A 226 -11.94 -14.11 5.86
CA LYS A 226 -12.33 -14.76 7.13
C LYS A 226 -13.78 -15.26 7.06
N ASP A 227 -14.69 -14.46 6.52
CA ASP A 227 -16.10 -14.81 6.43
C ASP A 227 -16.34 -15.89 5.38
N ALA A 228 -15.64 -15.82 4.25
CA ALA A 228 -15.67 -16.85 3.22
C ALA A 228 -15.18 -18.20 3.75
N ILE A 229 -14.03 -18.24 4.46
CA ILE A 229 -13.51 -19.47 5.07
C ILE A 229 -14.45 -19.99 6.16
N TRP A 230 -14.97 -19.12 7.01
CA TRP A 230 -15.92 -19.50 8.05
C TRP A 230 -17.18 -20.14 7.45
N MET A 231 -17.70 -19.56 6.37
CA MET A 231 -18.85 -20.09 5.63
C MET A 231 -18.55 -21.47 5.02
N GLN A 232 -17.39 -21.63 4.38
CA GLN A 232 -16.95 -22.90 3.79
C GLN A 232 -16.91 -24.02 4.84
N GLN A 233 -16.37 -23.76 6.03
CA GLN A 233 -16.25 -24.74 7.12
C GLN A 233 -17.60 -25.26 7.67
N LYS A 234 -18.75 -24.73 7.22
CA LYS A 234 -20.08 -25.22 7.62
C LYS A 234 -20.70 -26.21 6.64
N PHE A 235 -20.02 -26.51 5.54
CA PHE A 235 -20.54 -27.40 4.50
C PHE A 235 -19.75 -28.70 4.38
N ARG A 236 -20.47 -29.83 4.22
CA ARG A 236 -19.85 -31.13 3.88
C ARG A 236 -19.03 -31.01 2.60
N GLY A 237 -17.79 -31.52 2.61
CA GLY A 237 -16.81 -31.37 1.52
C GLY A 237 -15.88 -30.15 1.66
N PHE A 238 -16.15 -29.24 2.61
CA PHE A 238 -15.32 -28.07 2.93
C PHE A 238 -15.03 -27.96 4.44
N LYS A 239 -15.37 -28.98 5.24
CA LYS A 239 -15.09 -28.99 6.69
C LYS A 239 -13.65 -29.34 7.00
N ASP A 240 -13.08 -30.28 6.24
CA ASP A 240 -11.71 -30.72 6.44
C ASP A 240 -10.76 -29.74 5.79
N ASN A 241 -9.71 -29.35 6.51
CA ASN A 241 -8.63 -28.49 6.04
C ASN A 241 -7.24 -29.08 6.34
N ARG A 242 -7.19 -30.37 6.71
CA ARG A 242 -5.95 -31.03 7.15
C ARG A 242 -5.05 -31.38 5.96
N GLY A 243 -5.63 -31.87 4.86
CA GLY A 243 -4.90 -32.24 3.65
C GLY A 243 -4.61 -31.06 2.71
N ASN A 244 -3.59 -31.22 1.86
CA ASN A 244 -3.17 -30.18 0.91
C ASN A 244 -4.25 -29.91 -0.14
N LYS A 245 -4.88 -30.96 -0.64
CA LYS A 245 -6.00 -30.91 -1.58
C LYS A 245 -7.14 -30.02 -1.07
N GLU A 246 -7.54 -30.23 0.18
CA GLU A 246 -8.62 -29.48 0.84
C GLU A 246 -8.22 -28.03 1.08
N LYS A 247 -6.97 -27.77 1.51
CA LYS A 247 -6.43 -26.41 1.63
C LYS A 247 -6.47 -25.66 0.30
N MET A 248 -6.10 -26.32 -0.80
CA MET A 248 -6.16 -25.71 -2.14
C MET A 248 -7.59 -25.39 -2.55
N THR A 249 -8.55 -26.25 -2.22
CA THR A 249 -9.99 -25.97 -2.42
C THR A 249 -10.41 -24.69 -1.69
N HIS A 250 -10.07 -24.57 -0.39
CA HIS A 250 -10.40 -23.39 0.41
C HIS A 250 -9.83 -22.09 -0.18
N GLU A 251 -8.54 -22.12 -0.57
CA GLU A 251 -7.88 -20.96 -1.16
C GLU A 251 -8.52 -20.56 -2.50
N VAL A 252 -8.79 -21.51 -3.39
CA VAL A 252 -9.39 -21.22 -4.71
C VAL A 252 -10.80 -20.63 -4.58
N PHE A 253 -11.62 -21.13 -3.66
CA PHE A 253 -12.99 -20.66 -3.48
C PHE A 253 -13.11 -19.23 -2.92
N CYS A 254 -12.04 -18.66 -2.35
CA CYS A 254 -12.05 -17.30 -1.84
C CYS A 254 -10.99 -16.38 -2.46
N ARG A 255 -10.15 -16.86 -3.39
CA ARG A 255 -8.98 -16.11 -3.89
C ARG A 255 -9.30 -14.78 -4.58
N SER A 256 -10.35 -14.77 -5.40
CA SER A 256 -10.72 -13.64 -6.27
C SER A 256 -11.96 -12.93 -5.72
N ARG A 257 -11.82 -12.32 -4.54
CA ARG A 257 -12.90 -11.60 -3.84
C ARG A 257 -12.78 -10.09 -4.00
N MET A 258 -13.83 -9.37 -3.59
CA MET A 258 -13.82 -7.91 -3.48
C MET A 258 -12.85 -7.43 -2.40
N LEU A 259 -12.37 -6.19 -2.56
CA LEU A 259 -11.49 -5.52 -1.59
C LEU A 259 -12.20 -4.32 -0.99
N LEU A 260 -12.44 -4.37 0.33
CA LEU A 260 -13.12 -3.30 1.06
C LEU A 260 -12.25 -2.03 1.18
N PRO A 261 -12.85 -0.82 1.19
CA PRO A 261 -12.14 0.42 1.49
C PRO A 261 -11.52 0.44 2.89
N LYS A 262 -10.27 0.91 2.99
CA LYS A 262 -9.54 0.97 4.27
C LYS A 262 -9.84 2.26 5.02
N ILE A 263 -10.12 2.13 6.32
CA ILE A 263 -9.97 3.24 7.27
C ILE A 263 -8.47 3.42 7.54
N ARG A 264 -7.92 4.61 7.29
CA ARG A 264 -6.53 4.92 7.64
C ARG A 264 -6.43 5.01 9.16
N LEU A 265 -5.50 4.26 9.76
CA LEU A 265 -5.19 4.43 11.18
C LEU A 265 -4.39 5.70 11.34
N GLU A 266 -4.86 6.60 12.20
CA GLU A 266 -3.97 7.61 12.75
C GLU A 266 -2.94 6.87 13.61
N SER A 267 -1.69 6.84 13.17
CA SER A 267 -0.63 6.24 13.95
C SER A 267 -0.45 7.07 15.22
N THR A 268 -0.74 6.50 16.39
CA THR A 268 -0.34 7.10 17.66
C THR A 268 1.18 7.28 17.65
N GLN A 269 1.59 8.51 17.89
CA GLN A 269 2.90 9.05 17.58
C GLN A 269 3.73 9.16 18.87
N THR A 270 4.17 8.03 19.45
CA THR A 270 5.01 8.02 20.68
C THR A 270 6.33 7.26 20.47
N GLN A 271 7.28 7.45 21.39
CA GLN A 271 8.57 6.75 21.37
C GLN A 271 8.41 5.22 21.50
N ASP A 272 7.46 4.74 22.31
CA ASP A 272 7.15 3.31 22.46
C ASP A 272 6.74 2.69 21.12
N TRP A 273 5.89 3.40 20.37
CA TRP A 273 5.46 2.94 19.05
C TRP A 273 6.62 2.86 18.05
N ILE A 274 7.59 3.77 18.12
CA ILE A 274 8.78 3.74 17.27
C ILE A 274 9.65 2.53 17.63
N LEU A 275 9.87 2.27 18.92
CA LEU A 275 10.62 1.11 19.39
C LEU A 275 9.99 -0.20 18.88
N LEU A 276 8.68 -0.37 19.09
CA LEU A 276 7.94 -1.55 18.62
C LEU A 276 8.03 -1.74 17.10
N ASP A 277 7.95 -0.64 16.35
CA ASP A 277 8.01 -0.67 14.88
C ASP A 277 9.41 -1.04 14.37
N MET A 278 10.47 -0.54 15.02
CA MET A 278 11.85 -0.93 14.72
C MET A 278 12.12 -2.41 15.03
N LEU A 279 11.67 -2.90 16.20
CA LEU A 279 11.80 -4.30 16.59
C LEU A 279 11.04 -5.22 15.62
N ASN A 280 9.81 -4.83 15.25
CA ASN A 280 9.01 -5.52 14.24
C ASN A 280 9.72 -5.59 12.87
N GLU A 281 10.44 -4.53 12.46
CA GLU A 281 11.19 -4.55 11.20
C GLU A 281 12.40 -5.48 11.25
N LEU A 282 13.13 -5.50 12.37
CA LEU A 282 14.33 -6.33 12.56
C LEU A 282 14.06 -7.84 12.46
N ILE A 283 12.85 -8.27 12.80
CA ILE A 283 12.42 -9.68 12.71
C ILE A 283 12.04 -10.06 11.27
N ARG A 284 11.75 -9.10 10.39
CA ARG A 284 11.38 -9.42 9.00
C ARG A 284 12.62 -9.67 8.15
N CYS A 285 12.57 -10.68 7.29
CA CYS A 285 13.59 -10.96 6.29
C CYS A 285 13.60 -9.89 5.20
N PRO A 286 14.76 -9.36 4.79
CA PRO A 286 14.84 -8.54 3.59
C PRO A 286 14.34 -9.33 2.36
N LYS A 287 13.42 -8.75 1.58
CA LYS A 287 12.80 -9.44 0.42
C LYS A 287 13.83 -10.01 -0.57
N SER A 288 14.90 -9.26 -0.84
CA SER A 288 15.96 -9.70 -1.75
C SER A 288 16.72 -10.93 -1.26
N LEU A 289 16.84 -11.11 0.07
CA LEU A 289 17.38 -12.32 0.69
C LEU A 289 16.35 -13.45 0.61
N TYR A 290 15.11 -13.20 1.05
CA TYR A 290 14.04 -14.19 1.08
C TYR A 290 13.80 -14.86 -0.29
N GLU A 291 13.81 -14.09 -1.38
CA GLU A 291 13.67 -14.60 -2.75
C GLU A 291 14.81 -15.55 -3.18
N ARG A 292 15.95 -15.54 -2.48
CA ARG A 292 17.12 -16.39 -2.74
C ARG A 292 17.30 -17.52 -1.73
N LEU A 293 16.43 -17.64 -0.73
CA LEU A 293 16.48 -18.73 0.24
C LEU A 293 15.86 -20.02 -0.33
N GLN A 294 16.36 -21.17 0.10
CA GLN A 294 15.72 -22.45 -0.20
C GLN A 294 14.35 -22.54 0.49
N GLY A 295 13.44 -23.36 -0.04
CA GLY A 295 12.09 -23.57 0.52
C GLY A 295 12.09 -23.83 2.03
N ALA A 296 12.92 -24.76 2.52
CA ALA A 296 13.01 -25.08 3.95
C ALA A 296 13.37 -23.87 4.84
N TYR A 297 14.22 -22.95 4.38
CA TYR A 297 14.54 -21.72 5.12
C TYR A 297 13.46 -20.66 4.96
N ARG A 298 12.75 -20.62 3.83
CA ARG A 298 11.62 -19.72 3.61
C ARG A 298 10.44 -20.04 4.51
N GLU A 299 10.21 -21.32 4.81
CA GLU A 299 9.17 -21.76 5.76
C GLU A 299 9.41 -21.19 7.17
N LYS A 300 10.66 -20.95 7.57
CA LYS A 300 10.98 -20.37 8.90
C LYS A 300 10.42 -18.96 9.10
N PHE A 301 10.14 -18.23 8.02
CA PHE A 301 9.55 -16.89 8.10
C PHE A 301 8.02 -16.94 8.03
N LYS A 302 7.43 -18.12 7.78
CA LYS A 302 5.98 -18.25 7.77
C LYS A 302 5.44 -18.23 9.21
N VAL A 303 4.42 -17.43 9.39
CA VAL A 303 3.61 -17.39 10.60
C VAL A 303 2.38 -18.27 10.34
N PRO A 304 1.96 -19.10 11.31
CA PRO A 304 0.69 -19.82 11.19
C PRO A 304 -0.43 -18.85 10.84
N PHE A 305 -1.24 -19.21 9.83
CA PHE A 305 -2.42 -18.43 9.48
C PHE A 305 -3.36 -18.40 10.67
N ASP A 306 -3.49 -17.24 11.30
CA ASP A 306 -4.55 -17.00 12.26
C ASP A 306 -5.77 -16.55 11.44
N SER A 307 -6.92 -17.21 11.58
CA SER A 307 -8.14 -16.86 10.84
C SER A 307 -8.67 -15.44 11.16
N ILE A 308 -8.03 -14.77 12.12
CA ILE A 308 -8.33 -13.44 12.65
C ILE A 308 -7.34 -12.37 12.09
N ASP A 309 -6.34 -12.76 11.28
CA ASP A 309 -5.26 -11.85 10.83
C ASP A 309 -5.67 -10.98 9.61
N GLU A 310 -6.02 -9.73 9.89
CA GLU A 310 -6.51 -8.72 8.94
C GLU A 310 -5.41 -7.78 8.45
N ASP A 311 -4.52 -8.27 7.57
CA ASP A 311 -3.73 -7.38 6.72
C ASP A 311 -4.16 -7.44 5.24
N TYR A 312 -4.95 -6.44 4.85
CA TYR A 312 -5.70 -6.37 3.59
C TYR A 312 -4.86 -6.04 2.35
N ASP A 313 -3.73 -5.34 2.47
CA ASP A 313 -2.87 -5.08 1.28
C ASP A 313 -2.05 -6.32 0.92
N ALA A 314 -1.86 -7.22 1.89
CA ALA A 314 -1.10 -8.44 1.71
C ALA A 314 -1.91 -9.58 1.09
N GLU A 315 -3.24 -9.46 0.92
CA GLU A 315 -4.06 -10.57 0.39
C GLU A 315 -3.79 -10.92 -1.08
N GLN A 316 -3.29 -9.96 -1.86
CA GLN A 316 -2.77 -10.21 -3.21
C GLN A 316 -1.25 -10.44 -3.23
N GLU A 317 -0.58 -10.30 -2.09
CA GLU A 317 0.85 -10.56 -1.95
C GLU A 317 1.08 -12.04 -1.58
N PRO A 318 1.95 -12.76 -2.31
CA PRO A 318 2.25 -14.17 -2.01
C PRO A 318 2.97 -14.38 -0.67
N PHE A 319 3.32 -13.29 0.04
CA PHE A 319 4.09 -13.30 1.28
C PHE A 319 3.28 -12.90 2.53
N ARG A 320 1.94 -12.87 2.47
CA ARG A 320 1.07 -12.36 3.54
C ARG A 320 1.37 -12.88 4.95
N ASN A 321 1.51 -14.20 5.08
CA ASN A 321 1.83 -14.82 6.37
C ASN A 321 3.34 -15.00 6.52
N THR A 322 4.15 -14.16 5.86
CA THR A 322 5.60 -14.29 5.85
C THR A 322 6.22 -13.02 6.39
N LEU A 323 7.13 -13.15 7.35
CA LEU A 323 7.88 -12.04 7.92
C LEU A 323 8.91 -11.54 6.91
N VAL A 324 8.47 -10.79 5.90
CA VAL A 324 9.30 -10.22 4.83
C VAL A 324 9.10 -8.70 4.76
N ARG A 325 10.19 -7.96 4.50
CA ARG A 325 10.17 -6.50 4.35
C ARG A 325 9.76 -6.10 2.93
N HIS A 326 8.89 -5.11 2.79
CA HIS A 326 8.45 -4.63 1.45
C HIS A 326 9.27 -3.44 0.94
N GLN A 327 9.75 -2.59 1.85
CA GLN A 327 10.56 -1.40 1.53
C GLN A 327 11.61 -1.18 2.62
N ASP A 328 12.70 -0.48 2.29
CA ASP A 328 13.68 -0.07 3.29
C ASP A 328 13.10 1.05 4.16
N ARG A 329 12.84 0.75 5.43
CA ARG A 329 12.27 1.68 6.42
C ARG A 329 13.33 2.32 7.30
N PHE A 330 14.61 1.97 7.16
CA PHE A 330 15.68 2.58 7.94
C PHE A 330 15.74 4.11 7.80
N PRO A 331 15.63 4.71 6.58
CA PRO A 331 15.59 6.17 6.45
C PRO A 331 14.50 6.80 7.30
N TYR A 332 13.30 6.19 7.30
CA TYR A 332 12.18 6.65 8.11
C TYR A 332 12.49 6.56 9.61
N PHE A 333 13.05 5.45 10.09
CA PHE A 333 13.42 5.29 11.49
C PHE A 333 14.51 6.27 11.93
N ALA A 334 15.54 6.49 11.12
CA ALA A 334 16.62 7.42 11.45
C ALA A 334 16.10 8.86 11.59
N LEU A 335 15.31 9.34 10.62
CA LEU A 335 14.71 10.68 10.66
C LEU A 335 13.78 10.85 11.86
N ARG A 336 12.91 9.86 12.07
CA ARG A 336 11.95 9.89 13.18
C ARG A 336 12.64 9.85 14.54
N TYR A 337 13.72 9.08 14.67
CA TYR A 337 14.52 9.04 15.89
C TYR A 337 15.15 10.41 16.18
N PHE A 338 15.67 11.11 15.17
CA PHE A 338 16.21 12.46 15.32
C PHE A 338 15.16 13.47 15.79
N ASP A 339 13.98 13.48 15.18
CA ASP A 339 12.91 14.43 15.53
C ASP A 339 12.33 14.17 16.93
N TYR A 340 11.97 12.92 17.26
CA TYR A 340 11.29 12.58 18.52
C TYR A 340 12.20 12.61 19.75
N ASN A 341 13.51 12.48 19.54
CA ASN A 341 14.49 12.67 20.61
C ASN A 341 15.06 14.09 20.62
N GLU A 342 14.52 14.99 19.79
CA GLU A 342 14.90 16.39 19.71
C GLU A 342 16.41 16.62 19.55
N ILE A 343 17.08 15.73 18.81
CA ILE A 343 18.55 15.66 18.76
C ILE A 343 19.16 16.93 18.15
N PHE A 344 18.48 17.51 17.16
CA PHE A 344 18.96 18.68 16.44
C PHE A 344 18.27 19.95 16.90
N LYS A 345 19.07 21.00 17.07
CA LYS A 345 18.58 22.33 17.42
C LYS A 345 18.01 23.02 16.19
N ASN A 346 18.76 23.05 15.09
CA ASN A 346 18.44 23.85 13.90
C ASN A 346 18.14 22.99 12.67
N LEU A 347 18.77 21.82 12.53
CA LEU A 347 18.58 20.96 11.38
C LEU A 347 17.17 20.36 11.39
N ARG A 348 16.44 20.52 10.28
CA ARG A 348 15.10 19.98 10.05
C ARG A 348 15.00 19.29 8.71
N PHE A 349 14.07 18.33 8.64
CA PHE A 349 13.80 17.54 7.45
C PHE A 349 12.53 18.03 6.75
N GLN A 350 12.48 17.86 5.44
CA GLN A 350 11.33 18.25 4.64
C GLN A 350 10.12 17.35 4.93
N ILE A 351 9.02 17.93 5.41
CA ILE A 351 7.75 17.26 5.68
C ILE A 351 6.73 17.63 4.60
N ASP A 352 6.07 16.64 4.01
CA ASP A 352 4.94 16.83 3.09
C ASP A 352 3.64 17.02 3.90
N LEU A 353 2.99 18.16 3.67
CA LEU A 353 1.79 18.61 4.39
C LEU A 353 0.52 18.54 3.53
N GLY A 354 0.63 18.04 2.29
CA GLY A 354 -0.48 17.91 1.36
C GLY A 354 -0.32 18.76 0.09
N THR A 355 -1.35 18.76 -0.76
CA THR A 355 -1.38 19.49 -2.02
C THR A 355 -2.37 20.64 -1.95
N TYR A 356 -1.92 21.85 -2.25
CA TYR A 356 -2.76 23.03 -2.35
C TYR A 356 -3.32 23.18 -3.76
N HIS A 357 -4.64 23.10 -3.90
CA HIS A 357 -5.38 23.42 -5.12
C HIS A 357 -5.75 24.91 -5.06
N PHE A 358 -4.82 25.76 -5.51
CA PHE A 358 -4.89 27.21 -5.27
C PHE A 358 -5.70 27.98 -6.33
N SER A 359 -6.07 27.34 -7.45
CA SER A 359 -6.93 27.91 -8.47
C SER A 359 -7.62 26.80 -9.26
N ILE A 360 -8.94 26.87 -9.35
CA ILE A 360 -9.78 25.96 -10.12
C ILE A 360 -10.65 26.79 -11.07
N TYR A 361 -10.65 26.44 -12.35
CA TYR A 361 -11.48 27.10 -13.36
C TYR A 361 -11.77 26.17 -14.54
N LYS A 362 -12.87 26.45 -15.25
CA LYS A 362 -13.25 25.70 -16.45
C LYS A 362 -12.32 26.04 -17.62
N LYS A 363 -11.77 25.02 -18.27
CA LYS A 363 -10.95 25.14 -19.50
C LYS A 363 -11.52 24.25 -20.59
N LEU A 364 -11.61 24.76 -21.82
CA LEU A 364 -12.00 23.96 -22.97
C LEU A 364 -10.88 22.96 -23.35
N ILE A 365 -11.16 21.66 -23.24
CA ILE A 365 -10.24 20.58 -23.61
C ILE A 365 -11.01 19.51 -24.39
N GLY A 366 -10.55 19.17 -25.59
CA GLY A 366 -11.20 18.20 -26.48
C GLY A 366 -12.63 18.56 -26.87
N GLY A 367 -12.99 19.85 -26.88
CA GLY A 367 -14.36 20.32 -27.14
C GLY A 367 -15.31 20.27 -25.95
N LYS A 368 -14.84 19.90 -24.75
CA LYS A 368 -15.61 19.93 -23.49
C LYS A 368 -14.98 20.87 -22.47
N LYS A 369 -15.79 21.48 -21.60
CA LYS A 369 -15.29 22.32 -20.50
C LYS A 369 -14.91 21.42 -19.33
N GLU A 370 -13.61 21.31 -19.07
CA GLU A 370 -13.03 20.49 -17.99
C GLU A 370 -12.57 21.37 -16.82
N ASP A 371 -12.53 20.81 -15.62
CA ASP A 371 -12.00 21.47 -14.43
C ASP A 371 -10.47 21.46 -14.43
N ARG A 372 -9.87 22.65 -14.56
CA ARG A 372 -8.43 22.83 -14.48
C ARG A 372 -8.04 23.25 -13.06
N HIS A 373 -7.33 22.37 -12.38
CA HIS A 373 -6.71 22.67 -11.09
C HIS A 373 -5.26 23.09 -11.31
N LEU A 374 -4.90 24.23 -10.74
CA LEU A 374 -3.51 24.61 -10.52
C LEU A 374 -3.13 24.20 -9.09
N THR A 375 -2.10 23.37 -8.97
CA THR A 375 -1.75 22.69 -7.72
C THR A 375 -0.28 22.90 -7.35
N HIS A 376 0.02 22.94 -6.06
CA HIS A 376 1.39 22.95 -5.55
C HIS A 376 1.49 22.10 -4.27
N LYS A 377 2.56 21.30 -4.12
CA LYS A 377 2.81 20.57 -2.86
C LYS A 377 3.19 21.56 -1.76
N LEU A 378 2.70 21.34 -0.55
CA LEU A 378 3.02 22.14 0.63
C LEU A 378 4.05 21.40 1.47
N TYR A 379 5.12 22.08 1.82
CA TYR A 379 6.20 21.53 2.63
C TYR A 379 6.41 22.35 3.90
N GLY A 380 6.79 21.66 4.97
CA GLY A 380 7.24 22.25 6.23
C GLY A 380 8.66 21.80 6.59
N PHE A 381 9.36 22.60 7.39
CA PHE A 381 10.66 22.27 7.98
C PHE A 381 10.60 22.49 9.49
N GLU A 382 10.03 21.52 10.18
CA GLU A 382 9.99 21.39 11.64
C GLU A 382 9.96 19.90 11.98
N ARG A 383 10.19 19.55 13.25
CA ARG A 383 10.01 18.19 13.75
C ARG A 383 8.61 17.69 13.43
N ILE A 384 8.51 16.44 12.99
CA ILE A 384 7.24 15.89 12.52
C ILE A 384 6.10 15.95 13.55
N GLN A 385 6.43 15.82 14.84
CA GLN A 385 5.45 15.87 15.94
C GLN A 385 4.82 17.24 16.17
N GLU A 386 5.36 18.32 15.59
CA GLU A 386 4.77 19.67 15.73
C GLU A 386 3.62 19.90 14.75
N PHE A 387 3.52 19.11 13.67
CA PHE A 387 2.47 19.20 12.67
C PHE A 387 1.19 18.45 13.10
N THR A 388 0.70 18.72 14.30
CA THR A 388 -0.55 18.12 14.80
C THR A 388 -1.78 18.82 14.23
N LYS A 389 -2.96 18.19 14.33
CA LYS A 389 -4.23 18.84 13.96
C LYS A 389 -4.53 20.04 14.86
N GLN A 390 -4.11 19.99 16.12
CA GLN A 390 -4.29 21.07 17.10
C GLN A 390 -3.42 22.30 16.78
N ASN A 391 -2.19 22.09 16.29
CA ASN A 391 -1.26 23.17 15.97
C ASN A 391 -1.51 23.80 14.59
N ARG A 392 -2.59 23.39 13.90
CA ARG A 392 -2.90 23.82 12.53
C ARG A 392 -3.60 25.18 12.53
N PRO A 393 -3.19 26.15 11.69
CA PRO A 393 -3.82 27.46 11.64
C PRO A 393 -5.28 27.40 11.14
N ASP A 394 -6.15 28.27 11.64
CA ASP A 394 -7.57 28.33 11.24
C ASP A 394 -7.75 28.48 9.72
N LYS A 395 -6.92 29.30 9.08
CA LYS A 395 -6.93 29.51 7.63
C LYS A 395 -6.66 28.23 6.83
N TRP A 396 -5.87 27.33 7.38
CA TRP A 396 -5.66 26.00 6.81
C TRP A 396 -6.86 25.11 7.07
N GLN A 397 -7.31 25.04 8.33
CA GLN A 397 -8.42 24.17 8.73
C GLN A 397 -9.71 24.46 7.94
N ALA A 398 -9.97 25.73 7.63
CA ALA A 398 -11.14 26.17 6.87
C ALA A 398 -11.20 25.64 5.42
N ILE A 399 -10.07 25.23 4.83
CA ILE A 399 -10.01 24.82 3.41
C ILE A 399 -9.49 23.40 3.21
N ILE A 400 -9.32 22.62 4.27
CA ILE A 400 -8.90 21.23 4.16
C ILE A 400 -10.08 20.36 3.70
N LYS A 401 -9.80 19.48 2.73
CA LYS A 401 -10.74 18.47 2.25
C LYS A 401 -10.11 17.10 2.25
N ASP A 402 -10.90 16.09 2.59
CA ASP A 402 -10.50 14.69 2.60
C ASP A 402 -9.92 14.28 1.22
N LEU A 403 -8.87 13.46 1.22
CA LEU A 403 -8.09 13.04 0.04
C LEU A 403 -8.92 12.43 -1.09
N ASP A 404 -10.10 11.90 -0.75
CA ASP A 404 -10.97 11.23 -1.70
C ASP A 404 -11.82 12.22 -2.52
N THR A 405 -11.90 13.50 -2.15
CA THR A 405 -12.73 14.50 -2.84
C THR A 405 -12.04 15.13 -4.06
N TYR A 406 -12.77 15.27 -5.18
CA TYR A 406 -12.35 15.97 -6.40
C TYR A 406 -13.24 17.20 -6.62
N GLU A 407 -12.81 18.34 -6.07
CA GLU A 407 -13.61 19.56 -6.09
C GLU A 407 -13.92 20.01 -7.53
N THR A 408 -15.19 20.35 -7.78
CA THR A 408 -15.70 20.83 -9.06
C THR A 408 -16.14 22.30 -9.03
N SER A 409 -16.12 22.90 -7.85
CA SER A 409 -16.29 24.34 -7.63
C SER A 409 -15.01 25.11 -7.98
N ASN A 410 -15.09 26.45 -7.96
CA ASN A 410 -13.91 27.31 -8.14
C ASN A 410 -13.18 27.59 -6.82
N GLU A 411 -13.56 26.92 -5.72
CA GLU A 411 -12.99 27.14 -4.39
C GLU A 411 -11.61 26.51 -4.24
N ARG A 412 -10.76 27.15 -3.44
CA ARG A 412 -9.42 26.66 -3.15
C ARG A 412 -9.47 25.70 -1.99
N TYR A 413 -8.66 24.65 -2.04
CA TYR A 413 -8.62 23.66 -0.96
C TYR A 413 -7.25 22.99 -0.82
N ILE A 414 -7.02 22.35 0.33
CA ILE A 414 -5.83 21.54 0.62
C ILE A 414 -6.27 20.09 0.81
N SER A 415 -5.62 19.15 0.13
CA SER A 415 -5.86 17.72 0.35
C SER A 415 -5.40 17.30 1.75
N GLU A 416 -6.25 16.66 2.54
CA GLU A 416 -5.92 16.20 3.89
C GLU A 416 -4.91 15.06 3.86
N THR A 417 -3.67 15.31 4.22
CA THR A 417 -2.65 14.25 4.34
C THR A 417 -2.12 14.20 5.77
N THR A 418 -1.87 13.00 6.28
CA THR A 418 -1.03 12.84 7.48
C THR A 418 0.37 13.34 7.15
N PRO A 419 0.95 14.25 7.96
CA PRO A 419 2.31 14.72 7.76
C PRO A 419 3.31 13.57 7.70
N HIS A 420 4.20 13.59 6.72
CA HIS A 420 5.21 12.54 6.52
C HIS A 420 6.47 13.11 5.87
N TYR A 421 7.62 12.48 6.13
CA TYR A 421 8.88 12.87 5.49
C TYR A 421 8.79 12.75 3.98
N HIS A 422 9.25 13.78 3.27
CA HIS A 422 9.26 13.81 1.81
C HIS A 422 10.46 13.03 1.25
N LEU A 423 10.39 11.70 1.34
CA LEU A 423 11.39 10.76 0.86
C LEU A 423 11.14 10.39 -0.62
N GLU A 424 11.61 11.22 -1.54
CA GLU A 424 11.52 10.94 -2.98
C GLU A 424 12.91 10.70 -3.61
N ASN A 425 13.00 9.71 -4.51
CA ASN A 425 14.22 9.38 -5.26
C ASN A 425 15.45 9.11 -4.38
N GLN A 426 15.26 8.45 -3.23
CA GLN A 426 16.33 8.11 -2.28
C GLN A 426 17.04 9.37 -1.72
N LYS A 427 16.30 10.47 -1.54
CA LYS A 427 16.79 11.72 -0.96
C LYS A 427 15.79 12.30 0.04
N ILE A 428 16.31 13.17 0.92
CA ILE A 428 15.53 13.98 1.85
C ILE A 428 16.01 15.43 1.76
N GLY A 429 15.07 16.38 1.68
CA GLY A 429 15.39 17.80 1.77
C GLY A 429 15.73 18.18 3.21
N ILE A 430 16.76 18.99 3.40
CA ILE A 430 17.18 19.50 4.71
C ILE A 430 17.22 21.03 4.72
N ARG A 431 17.05 21.60 5.90
CA ARG A 431 17.17 23.03 6.15
C ARG A 431 17.64 23.30 7.57
N PHE A 432 18.46 24.32 7.75
CA PHE A 432 18.79 24.87 9.07
C PHE A 432 17.86 26.04 9.38
N ARG A 433 17.06 25.93 10.45
CA ARG A 433 16.10 26.97 10.84
C ARG A 433 16.78 28.00 11.75
N ASN A 434 16.62 29.27 11.40
CA ASN A 434 17.03 30.42 12.20
C ASN A 434 15.76 31.19 12.61
N ASP A 435 15.28 30.97 13.84
CA ASP A 435 14.26 31.73 14.62
C ASP A 435 12.95 32.19 13.94
N ASN A 436 12.57 31.67 12.77
CA ASN A 436 11.28 32.01 12.18
C ASN A 436 10.16 31.19 12.85
N ASN A 437 9.20 31.80 13.55
CA ASN A 437 8.20 31.07 14.34
C ASN A 437 7.16 30.29 13.51
N ASP A 438 6.89 30.70 12.27
CA ASP A 438 5.82 30.09 11.46
C ASP A 438 6.24 28.76 10.80
N ILE A 439 5.71 27.65 11.32
CA ILE A 439 5.96 26.29 10.81
C ILE A 439 5.13 25.93 9.57
N TRP A 440 4.00 26.63 9.35
CA TRP A 440 3.06 26.37 8.25
C TRP A 440 3.24 27.37 7.10
N PRO A 441 3.30 26.94 5.83
CA PRO A 441 3.46 27.86 4.72
C PRO A 441 2.22 28.74 4.51
N SER A 442 2.48 29.98 4.07
CA SER A 442 1.47 30.96 3.68
C SER A 442 0.65 30.47 2.48
N LEU A 443 -0.66 30.70 2.50
CA LEU A 443 -1.58 30.34 1.41
C LEU A 443 -1.84 31.48 0.43
N LYS A 444 -1.05 32.56 0.49
CA LYS A 444 -1.20 33.72 -0.39
C LYS A 444 -0.81 33.37 -1.83
N THR A 445 -1.65 33.76 -2.78
CA THR A 445 -1.38 33.62 -4.22
C THR A 445 -1.02 34.96 -4.82
N ASN A 446 -0.01 35.00 -5.69
CA ASN A 446 0.37 36.21 -6.41
C ASN A 446 -0.43 36.29 -7.72
N GLY A 447 -1.22 37.34 -7.88
CA GLY A 447 -1.94 37.67 -9.11
C GLY A 447 -2.61 39.04 -9.01
N GLU A 448 -2.30 39.94 -9.95
CA GLU A 448 -3.12 41.13 -10.21
C GLU A 448 -4.47 40.69 -10.80
N LYS A 449 -5.51 41.53 -10.71
CA LYS A 449 -6.92 41.18 -10.99
C LYS A 449 -7.21 40.52 -12.36
N ASN A 450 -6.25 40.45 -13.30
CA ASN A 450 -6.39 39.84 -14.62
C ASN A 450 -5.31 38.79 -15.01
N GLU A 451 -4.35 38.46 -14.15
CA GLU A 451 -3.37 37.39 -14.40
C GLU A 451 -3.77 36.06 -13.74
N LYS A 452 -3.44 34.92 -14.37
CA LYS A 452 -3.64 33.59 -13.76
C LYS A 452 -2.90 33.51 -12.43
N SER A 453 -3.59 33.10 -11.36
CA SER A 453 -2.99 32.90 -10.05
C SER A 453 -1.72 32.04 -10.13
N LYS A 454 -0.66 32.49 -9.46
CA LYS A 454 0.57 31.71 -9.26
C LYS A 454 0.80 31.53 -7.77
N TYR A 455 1.37 30.38 -7.41
CA TYR A 455 1.74 30.06 -6.05
C TYR A 455 3.15 29.48 -6.04
N ASN A 456 3.99 29.99 -5.16
CA ASN A 456 5.32 29.47 -4.88
C ASN A 456 5.47 29.36 -3.36
N LEU A 457 6.19 28.36 -2.89
CA LEU A 457 6.61 28.31 -1.50
C LEU A 457 7.67 29.38 -1.24
N ASP A 458 7.53 30.11 -0.14
CA ASP A 458 8.54 31.06 0.31
C ASP A 458 9.85 30.34 0.64
N LYS A 459 10.97 31.07 0.57
CA LYS A 459 12.32 30.53 0.84
C LYS A 459 12.42 29.70 2.13
N PRO A 460 11.77 30.06 3.27
CA PRO A 460 11.80 29.24 4.49
C PRO A 460 11.26 27.81 4.34
N TYR A 461 10.40 27.57 3.35
CA TYR A 461 9.77 26.27 3.09
C TYR A 461 10.39 25.53 1.90
N GLN A 462 11.55 26.00 1.42
CA GLN A 462 12.34 25.33 0.39
C GLN A 462 13.57 24.67 1.03
N ALA A 463 13.94 23.49 0.53
CA ALA A 463 15.15 22.80 0.97
C ALA A 463 16.40 23.63 0.66
N GLU A 464 17.31 23.73 1.62
CA GLU A 464 18.62 24.36 1.43
C GLU A 464 19.58 23.40 0.69
N ALA A 465 19.47 22.11 1.02
CA ALA A 465 20.18 21.04 0.35
C ALA A 465 19.35 19.75 0.36
N PHE A 466 19.71 18.81 -0.52
CA PHE A 466 19.19 17.45 -0.52
C PHE A 466 20.28 16.47 -0.07
N LEU A 467 19.97 15.70 0.97
CA LEU A 467 20.80 14.63 1.49
C LEU A 467 20.37 13.29 0.88
N SER A 468 21.33 12.48 0.44
CA SER A 468 21.08 11.09 0.03
C SER A 468 20.65 10.28 1.26
N VAL A 469 19.58 9.48 1.17
CA VAL A 469 19.15 8.66 2.33
C VAL A 469 20.21 7.65 2.76
N HIS A 470 21.11 7.27 1.85
CA HIS A 470 22.25 6.41 2.17
C HIS A 470 23.33 7.09 3.04
N GLU A 471 23.27 8.42 3.22
CA GLU A 471 24.10 9.13 4.20
C GLU A 471 23.48 9.14 5.61
N LEU A 472 22.19 8.76 5.76
CA LEU A 472 21.57 8.63 7.07
C LEU A 472 22.21 7.50 7.91
N LEU A 473 22.69 6.43 7.26
CA LEU A 473 23.43 5.36 7.92
C LEU A 473 24.73 5.88 8.58
N PRO A 474 25.70 6.45 7.84
CA PRO A 474 26.90 7.01 8.46
C PRO A 474 26.60 8.19 9.40
N MET A 475 25.61 9.03 9.10
CA MET A 475 25.21 10.13 9.98
C MET A 475 24.73 9.63 11.35
N MET A 476 23.87 8.61 11.36
CA MET A 476 23.38 8.00 12.59
C MET A 476 24.48 7.24 13.32
N PHE A 477 25.35 6.54 12.59
CA PHE A 477 26.49 5.85 13.21
C PHE A 477 27.42 6.83 13.91
N TYR A 478 27.80 7.92 13.23
CA TYR A 478 28.65 8.96 13.81
C TYR A 478 27.99 9.63 15.02
N TYR A 479 26.68 9.87 14.99
CA TYR A 479 25.93 10.32 16.16
C TYR A 479 26.09 9.38 17.36
N LEU A 480 25.99 8.07 17.15
CA LEU A 480 26.14 7.07 18.21
C LEU A 480 27.57 7.03 18.75
N LEU A 481 28.58 7.19 17.90
CA LEU A 481 29.99 7.28 18.30
C LEU A 481 30.25 8.52 19.18
N LEU A 482 29.72 9.68 18.79
CA LEU A 482 29.82 10.91 19.59
C LEU A 482 29.15 10.76 20.97
N LYS A 483 28.07 10.00 21.06
CA LYS A 483 27.42 9.74 22.34
C LYS A 483 28.25 8.89 23.29
N MET A 484 29.13 8.02 22.79
CA MET A 484 30.04 7.24 23.64
C MET A 484 31.12 8.13 24.26
N GLU A 485 31.69 9.06 23.48
CA GLU A 485 32.70 10.00 24.00
C GLU A 485 32.17 10.86 25.16
N ASN A 486 30.87 11.22 25.12
CA ASN A 486 30.28 12.08 26.14
C ASN A 486 29.94 11.31 27.44
N THR A 487 29.63 10.01 27.38
CA THR A 487 29.27 9.23 28.56
C THR A 487 30.43 8.96 29.54
N ASP A 488 31.68 9.04 29.10
CA ASP A 488 32.85 8.84 29.98
C ASP A 488 33.18 10.08 30.84
N ASN A 489 32.67 11.26 30.46
CA ASN A 489 32.82 12.50 31.25
C ASN A 489 31.64 12.75 32.21
N ASP A 490 30.55 11.97 32.13
CA ASP A 490 29.29 12.20 32.86
C ASP A 490 29.13 11.31 34.12
N LYS A 491 30.23 10.97 34.82
CA LYS A 491 30.12 10.40 36.18
C LYS A 491 29.62 11.40 37.23
N GLU A 492 29.47 12.68 36.87
CA GLU A 492 28.74 13.70 37.63
C GLU A 492 27.89 14.55 36.67
N ASP A 493 26.72 14.06 36.26
CA ASP A 493 25.49 14.87 36.00
C ASP A 493 24.53 14.11 35.08
N ASN A 494 23.78 13.17 35.67
CA ASN A 494 22.55 12.65 35.09
C ASN A 494 21.46 13.74 35.11
N GLU A 495 21.53 14.71 34.20
CA GLU A 495 20.41 15.55 33.75
C GLU A 495 20.88 16.48 32.61
N VAL A 496 20.78 16.04 31.35
CA VAL A 496 20.56 17.02 30.24
C VAL A 496 19.08 17.42 30.26
N GLY A 497 18.65 17.93 31.41
CA GLY A 497 17.61 18.91 31.52
C GLY A 497 18.31 20.26 31.52
N THR A 498 17.85 21.17 30.67
CA THR A 498 18.20 22.59 30.67
C THR A 498 18.18 23.18 32.10
N LYS A 499 19.30 23.15 32.82
CA LYS A 499 19.52 24.00 33.98
C LYS A 499 20.35 25.20 33.54
N LYS A 500 19.64 26.32 33.46
CA LYS A 500 20.19 27.68 33.49
C LYS A 500 21.18 27.78 34.66
N LYS A 501 22.48 27.80 34.38
CA LYS A 501 23.42 28.57 35.20
C LYS A 501 23.71 29.86 34.47
N GLY A 502 23.37 30.97 35.13
CA GLY A 502 23.45 32.30 34.59
C GLY A 502 24.88 32.65 34.22
N ASN A 503 25.13 32.76 32.91
CA ASN A 503 26.13 33.66 32.38
C ASN A 503 25.56 34.27 31.10
N LYS A 504 25.52 35.60 31.06
CA LYS A 504 24.80 36.44 30.08
C LYS A 504 25.42 36.45 28.66
N ASN A 505 26.15 35.42 28.26
CA ASN A 505 26.81 35.28 26.94
C ASN A 505 26.52 33.93 26.24
N ASN A 506 25.31 33.38 26.38
CA ASN A 506 24.94 32.06 25.83
C ASN A 506 24.78 32.04 24.29
N LYS A 507 25.87 31.95 23.53
CA LYS A 507 25.84 31.21 22.26
C LYS A 507 25.87 29.72 22.61
N GLN A 508 24.68 29.11 22.74
CA GLN A 508 24.55 27.65 22.87
C GLN A 508 25.25 26.97 21.68
N GLU A 509 26.17 26.04 21.97
CA GLU A 509 26.97 25.33 20.97
C GLU A 509 26.09 24.49 20.02
N LYS A 510 26.45 24.50 18.73
CA LYS A 510 25.77 23.70 17.69
C LYS A 510 26.17 22.23 17.81
N HIS A 511 25.28 21.32 17.42
CA HIS A 511 25.62 19.90 17.38
C HIS A 511 26.67 19.62 16.28
N LYS A 512 27.73 18.85 16.57
CA LYS A 512 28.85 18.58 15.62
C LYS A 512 28.39 18.11 14.23
N ILE A 513 27.33 17.29 14.18
CA ILE A 513 26.73 16.85 12.91
C ILE A 513 26.16 18.01 12.07
N GLU A 514 25.49 18.98 12.70
CA GLU A 514 25.00 20.17 11.99
C GLU A 514 26.17 20.95 11.39
N GLU A 515 27.23 21.13 12.18
CA GLU A 515 28.45 21.82 11.77
C GLU A 515 29.13 21.16 10.56
N ILE A 516 29.30 19.82 10.58
CA ILE A 516 29.89 19.08 9.45
C ILE A 516 29.11 19.32 8.16
N ILE A 517 27.77 19.28 8.23
CA ILE A 517 26.91 19.48 7.05
C ILE A 517 26.99 20.93 6.58
N GLU A 518 26.87 21.91 7.48
CA GLU A 518 26.97 23.34 7.14
C GLU A 518 28.32 23.67 6.50
N ASN A 519 29.43 23.18 7.07
CA ASN A 519 30.78 23.41 6.55
C ASN A 519 30.94 22.77 5.17
N LYS A 520 30.42 21.55 4.96
CA LYS A 520 30.44 20.90 3.64
C LYS A 520 29.70 21.73 2.58
N ILE A 521 28.56 22.33 2.91
CA ILE A 521 27.82 23.20 2.00
C ILE A 521 28.64 24.46 1.68
N LYS A 522 29.16 25.13 2.71
CA LYS A 522 29.97 26.35 2.58
C LYS A 522 31.21 26.12 1.71
N ASP A 523 31.98 25.08 1.97
CA ASP A 523 33.20 24.77 1.25
C ASP A 523 32.95 24.48 -0.24
N ILE A 524 31.89 23.72 -0.55
CA ILE A 524 31.52 23.43 -1.94
C ILE A 524 31.04 24.71 -2.65
N TYR A 525 30.29 25.57 -1.96
CA TYR A 525 29.84 26.83 -2.54
C TYR A 525 31.00 27.78 -2.81
N ALA A 526 31.99 27.86 -1.91
CA ALA A 526 33.21 28.61 -2.14
C ALA A 526 33.96 28.12 -3.40
N LEU A 527 34.07 26.81 -3.59
CA LEU A 527 34.66 26.24 -4.82
C LEU A 527 33.86 26.59 -6.08
N TYR A 528 32.53 26.63 -5.99
CA TYR A 528 31.69 27.03 -7.11
C TYR A 528 31.84 28.52 -7.46
N ASP A 529 31.99 29.37 -6.45
CA ASP A 529 32.18 30.80 -6.64
C ASP A 529 33.57 31.08 -7.23
N ALA A 530 34.63 30.46 -6.71
CA ALA A 530 35.98 30.52 -7.29
C ALA A 530 36.02 30.04 -8.75
N PHE A 531 35.31 28.94 -9.07
CA PHE A 531 35.17 28.47 -10.45
C PHE A 531 34.45 29.50 -11.34
N THR A 532 33.44 30.19 -10.83
CA THR A 532 32.70 31.22 -11.56
C THR A 532 33.54 32.47 -11.81
N ASN A 533 34.34 32.88 -10.83
CA ASN A 533 35.21 34.05 -10.89
C ASN A 533 36.45 33.86 -11.78
N GLY A 534 36.72 32.63 -12.22
CA GLY A 534 37.90 32.32 -13.03
C GLY A 534 39.17 32.11 -12.20
N GLU A 535 39.03 31.88 -10.89
CA GLU A 535 40.15 31.51 -10.00
C GLU A 535 40.53 30.03 -10.15
N ILE A 536 39.63 29.20 -10.69
CA ILE A 536 39.87 27.78 -11.00
C ILE A 536 39.64 27.55 -12.50
N ASN A 537 40.71 27.30 -13.24
CA ASN A 537 40.77 27.08 -14.69
C ASN A 537 41.44 25.75 -15.07
N SER A 538 42.26 25.16 -14.19
CA SER A 538 42.87 23.85 -14.39
C SER A 538 42.48 22.83 -13.30
N ILE A 539 42.83 21.56 -13.51
CA ILE A 539 42.65 20.52 -12.49
C ILE A 539 43.63 20.72 -11.32
N ASP A 540 44.79 21.30 -11.58
CA ASP A 540 45.84 21.52 -10.58
C ASP A 540 45.44 22.65 -9.62
N GLU A 541 44.93 23.77 -10.15
CA GLU A 541 44.35 24.86 -9.33
C GLU A 541 43.14 24.38 -8.50
N LEU A 542 42.34 23.45 -9.03
CA LEU A 542 41.27 22.82 -8.27
C LEU A 542 41.81 21.92 -7.15
N ALA A 543 42.98 21.30 -7.33
CA ALA A 543 43.60 20.48 -6.29
C ALA A 543 44.12 21.36 -5.15
N GLU A 544 44.79 22.48 -5.46
CA GLU A 544 45.27 23.47 -4.48
C GLU A 544 44.10 24.05 -3.66
N GLN A 545 43.04 24.51 -4.31
CA GLN A 545 41.87 25.09 -3.62
C GLN A 545 41.07 24.09 -2.77
N ARG A 546 41.32 22.78 -2.96
CA ARG A 546 40.71 21.70 -2.18
C ARG A 546 41.60 21.22 -1.05
N GLU A 547 42.86 21.64 -0.98
CA GLU A 547 43.77 21.24 0.09
C GLU A 547 43.19 21.61 1.47
N GLY A 548 43.30 20.70 2.43
CA GLY A 548 42.69 20.84 3.77
C GLY A 548 41.16 20.67 3.83
N LYS A 549 40.45 20.46 2.71
CA LYS A 549 38.99 20.26 2.68
C LYS A 549 38.62 18.80 2.41
N ASP A 550 37.67 18.24 3.15
CA ASP A 550 37.13 16.88 2.91
C ASP A 550 36.17 16.85 1.70
N ILE A 551 36.67 17.17 0.50
CA ILE A 551 35.91 17.16 -0.75
C ILE A 551 36.71 16.41 -1.80
N GLU A 552 36.20 15.31 -2.34
CA GLU A 552 36.83 14.59 -3.46
C GLU A 552 36.47 15.20 -4.83
N ILE A 553 37.33 15.04 -5.83
CA ILE A 553 37.04 15.44 -7.23
C ILE A 553 35.73 14.82 -7.72
N GLY A 554 35.45 13.58 -7.33
CA GLY A 554 34.23 12.86 -7.69
C GLY A 554 32.94 13.43 -7.09
N HIS A 555 33.05 14.26 -6.06
CA HIS A 555 31.92 14.94 -5.42
C HIS A 555 31.42 16.14 -6.23
N LEU A 556 32.29 16.72 -7.05
CA LEU A 556 31.99 17.91 -7.83
C LEU A 556 31.22 17.58 -9.12
N PRO A 557 30.46 18.54 -9.68
CA PRO A 557 29.72 18.35 -10.92
C PRO A 557 30.62 17.89 -12.07
N LYS A 558 30.23 16.82 -12.77
CA LYS A 558 31.00 16.28 -13.91
C LYS A 558 31.30 17.31 -15.01
N GLN A 559 30.44 18.33 -15.17
CA GLN A 559 30.66 19.40 -16.14
C GLN A 559 31.81 20.32 -15.73
N LEU A 560 31.97 20.63 -14.43
CA LEU A 560 33.13 21.37 -13.91
C LEU A 560 34.42 20.65 -14.33
N ILE A 561 34.52 19.35 -14.03
CA ILE A 561 35.70 18.54 -14.36
C ILE A 561 35.96 18.46 -15.88
N VAL A 562 34.91 18.40 -16.71
CA VAL A 562 35.07 18.35 -18.18
C VAL A 562 35.60 19.66 -18.73
N ILE A 563 35.16 20.80 -18.19
CA ILE A 563 35.62 22.13 -18.57
C ILE A 563 37.11 22.27 -18.21
N LEU A 564 37.50 21.93 -16.99
CA LEU A 564 38.90 22.00 -16.54
C LEU A 564 39.84 21.06 -17.31
N LYS A 565 39.34 19.92 -17.80
CA LYS A 565 40.14 18.97 -18.62
C LYS A 565 40.16 19.29 -20.12
N ASN A 566 39.47 20.35 -20.55
CA ASN A 566 39.31 20.75 -21.96
C ASN A 566 38.97 19.58 -22.92
N LYS A 567 38.16 18.60 -22.46
CA LYS A 567 37.83 17.42 -23.28
C LYS A 567 36.64 17.71 -24.21
N SER A 568 36.90 17.78 -25.51
CA SER A 568 35.85 17.77 -26.52
C SER A 568 35.17 16.40 -26.56
N LYS A 569 33.88 16.38 -26.88
CA LYS A 569 33.07 15.16 -26.97
C LYS A 569 32.52 15.08 -28.38
N ASP A 570 32.76 13.97 -29.08
CA ASP A 570 32.03 13.68 -30.31
C ASP A 570 30.54 13.51 -30.00
N MET A 571 29.73 14.44 -30.50
CA MET A 571 28.30 14.45 -30.26
C MET A 571 27.55 13.60 -31.28
N ALA A 572 28.09 13.39 -32.49
CA ALA A 572 27.50 12.53 -33.51
C ALA A 572 27.62 11.06 -33.11
N GLU A 573 28.78 10.64 -32.59
CA GLU A 573 28.96 9.30 -32.05
C GLU A 573 27.99 9.00 -30.89
N LYS A 574 27.79 9.98 -29.99
CA LYS A 574 26.83 9.86 -28.89
C LYS A 574 25.40 9.82 -29.35
N ALA A 575 25.05 10.59 -30.39
CA ALA A 575 23.74 10.54 -31.00
C ALA A 575 23.46 9.16 -31.61
N ASN A 576 24.41 8.62 -32.38
CA ASN A 576 24.34 7.28 -32.96
C ASN A 576 24.15 6.21 -31.87
N ARG A 577 24.95 6.28 -30.79
CA ARG A 577 24.80 5.37 -29.65
C ARG A 577 23.42 5.49 -29.00
N LYS A 578 22.95 6.71 -28.75
CA LYS A 578 21.65 6.95 -28.12
C LYS A 578 20.48 6.48 -28.99
N GLN A 579 20.57 6.68 -30.30
CA GLN A 579 19.61 6.20 -31.28
C GLN A 579 19.54 4.66 -31.28
N LYS A 580 20.70 3.97 -31.30
CA LYS A 580 20.77 2.51 -31.17
C LYS A 580 20.17 2.00 -29.86
N GLU A 581 20.44 2.67 -28.73
CA GLU A 581 19.82 2.36 -27.43
C GLU A 581 18.28 2.47 -27.48
N MET A 582 17.75 3.55 -28.07
CA MET A 582 16.30 3.77 -28.19
C MET A 582 15.64 2.74 -29.11
N ILE A 583 16.28 2.37 -30.22
CA ILE A 583 15.80 1.28 -31.10
C ILE A 583 15.77 -0.05 -30.35
N LYS A 584 16.83 -0.36 -29.60
CA LYS A 584 16.93 -1.59 -28.82
C LYS A 584 15.85 -1.66 -27.73
N ASP A 585 15.61 -0.57 -27.00
CA ASP A 585 14.52 -0.48 -26.01
C ASP A 585 13.15 -0.68 -26.68
N THR A 586 12.91 -0.03 -27.81
CA THR A 586 11.64 -0.13 -28.55
C THR A 586 11.39 -1.55 -29.07
N LYS A 587 12.42 -2.22 -29.61
CA LYS A 587 12.34 -3.63 -30.04
C LYS A 587 12.09 -4.58 -28.86
N LYS A 588 12.70 -4.33 -27.71
CA LYS A 588 12.46 -5.13 -26.50
C LYS A 588 11.00 -5.02 -26.06
N ARG A 589 10.43 -3.81 -26.05
CA ARG A 589 9.02 -3.57 -25.71
C ARG A 589 8.06 -4.29 -26.65
N LEU A 590 8.35 -4.27 -27.96
CA LEU A 590 7.56 -4.98 -28.95
C LEU A 590 7.60 -6.50 -28.71
N ALA A 591 8.81 -7.07 -28.51
CA ALA A 591 8.95 -8.49 -28.21
C ALA A 591 8.26 -8.90 -26.91
N THR A 592 8.30 -8.03 -25.88
CA THR A 592 7.54 -8.24 -24.64
C THR A 592 6.04 -8.25 -24.93
N LEU A 593 5.50 -7.26 -25.64
CA LEU A 593 4.08 -7.22 -26.04
C LEU A 593 3.67 -8.51 -26.77
N ASP A 594 4.47 -8.99 -27.73
CA ASP A 594 4.19 -10.21 -28.50
C ASP A 594 4.11 -11.46 -27.60
N LYS A 595 5.06 -11.63 -26.67
CA LYS A 595 5.03 -12.71 -25.68
C LYS A 595 3.77 -12.63 -24.82
N GLN A 596 3.39 -11.42 -24.43
CA GLN A 596 2.27 -11.21 -23.52
C GLN A 596 0.90 -11.45 -24.16
N VAL A 597 0.72 -11.03 -25.41
CA VAL A 597 -0.51 -11.30 -26.16
C VAL A 597 -0.66 -12.79 -26.45
N LYS A 598 0.45 -13.50 -26.72
CA LYS A 598 0.43 -14.95 -26.98
C LYS A 598 0.14 -15.80 -25.73
N GLY A 599 0.14 -15.20 -24.54
CA GLY A 599 -0.01 -15.94 -23.27
C GLY A 599 1.16 -16.90 -23.02
N GLU A 600 2.34 -16.59 -23.57
CA GLU A 600 3.55 -17.37 -23.33
C GLU A 600 3.98 -17.22 -21.87
N ILE A 601 4.58 -18.25 -21.30
CA ILE A 601 5.18 -18.17 -19.97
C ILE A 601 6.48 -17.34 -20.09
N GLU A 602 6.77 -16.46 -19.14
CA GLU A 602 8.06 -15.76 -19.14
C GLU A 602 9.22 -16.78 -19.09
N ASP A 603 10.42 -16.37 -19.55
CA ASP A 603 11.66 -17.15 -19.40
C ASP A 603 12.01 -17.29 -17.89
N GLY A 604 11.29 -18.15 -17.17
CA GLY A 604 11.26 -18.16 -15.70
C GLY A 604 10.01 -18.78 -15.06
N GLY A 605 9.00 -19.22 -15.82
CA GLY A 605 7.88 -20.02 -15.27
C GLY A 605 6.67 -19.22 -14.77
N ARG A 606 6.72 -17.89 -14.76
CA ARG A 606 5.57 -17.04 -14.36
C ARG A 606 4.61 -16.84 -15.52
N ASN A 607 3.30 -16.93 -15.23
CA ASN A 607 2.28 -16.51 -16.18
C ASN A 607 2.41 -15.01 -16.42
N ILE A 608 2.30 -14.62 -17.68
CA ILE A 608 2.24 -13.22 -18.02
C ILE A 608 0.90 -12.63 -17.55
N ARG A 609 0.96 -11.56 -16.75
CA ARG A 609 -0.21 -10.74 -16.38
C ARG A 609 -0.72 -9.93 -17.57
N LEU A 610 -2.04 -9.69 -17.59
CA LEU A 610 -2.67 -8.77 -18.55
C LEU A 610 -1.99 -7.40 -18.51
N LEU A 611 -1.80 -6.81 -19.69
CA LEU A 611 -1.23 -5.48 -19.83
C LEU A 611 -2.23 -4.43 -19.34
N LYS A 612 -1.83 -3.56 -18.42
CA LYS A 612 -2.68 -2.48 -17.91
C LYS A 612 -2.72 -1.32 -18.90
N SER A 613 -3.89 -1.04 -19.46
CA SER A 613 -4.14 0.08 -20.38
C SER A 613 -3.61 1.44 -19.85
N GLY A 614 -3.79 1.72 -18.55
CA GLY A 614 -3.29 2.95 -17.92
C GLY A 614 -1.76 3.10 -17.92
N GLU A 615 -1.01 2.01 -17.75
CA GLU A 615 0.47 2.03 -17.79
C GLU A 615 0.98 2.30 -19.20
N ILE A 616 0.35 1.67 -20.20
CA ILE A 616 0.64 1.90 -21.62
C ILE A 616 0.33 3.34 -22.00
N ALA A 617 -0.83 3.87 -21.61
CA ALA A 617 -1.22 5.24 -21.87
C ALA A 617 -0.23 6.24 -21.26
N ARG A 618 0.19 6.04 -20.00
CA ARG A 618 1.22 6.87 -19.35
C ARG A 618 2.54 6.84 -20.09
N TRP A 619 2.98 5.67 -20.57
CA TRP A 619 4.20 5.57 -21.36
C TRP A 619 4.07 6.30 -22.70
N LEU A 620 2.95 6.10 -23.40
CA LEU A 620 2.66 6.72 -24.70
C LEU A 620 2.68 8.24 -24.62
N VAL A 621 1.95 8.85 -23.67
CA VAL A 621 1.93 10.31 -23.54
C VAL A 621 3.31 10.87 -23.20
N ASN A 622 4.07 10.22 -22.30
CA ASN A 622 5.45 10.62 -22.00
C ASN A 622 6.34 10.59 -23.24
N ASP A 623 6.24 9.54 -24.06
CA ASP A 623 7.03 9.41 -25.27
C ASP A 623 6.58 10.40 -26.34
N MET A 624 5.27 10.62 -26.50
CA MET A 624 4.72 11.65 -27.40
C MET A 624 5.25 13.04 -27.02
N MET A 625 5.20 13.40 -25.73
CA MET A 625 5.74 14.67 -25.24
C MET A 625 7.26 14.76 -25.43
N ARG A 626 7.98 13.65 -25.37
CA ARG A 626 9.42 13.63 -25.64
C ARG A 626 9.75 13.91 -27.10
N PHE A 627 9.00 13.32 -28.03
CA PHE A 627 9.23 13.43 -29.47
C PHE A 627 8.51 14.60 -30.14
N GLN A 628 7.61 15.29 -29.45
CA GLN A 628 7.02 16.51 -29.97
C GLN A 628 7.96 17.72 -29.76
N PRO A 629 8.33 18.46 -30.82
CA PRO A 629 9.08 19.71 -30.68
C PRO A 629 8.24 20.80 -30.01
N VAL A 630 8.91 21.77 -29.37
CA VAL A 630 8.28 22.98 -28.86
C VAL A 630 8.29 24.06 -29.95
N GLN A 631 7.22 24.85 -30.07
CA GLN A 631 7.23 26.02 -30.95
C GLN A 631 8.21 27.06 -30.39
N LYS A 632 8.76 27.85 -31.30
CA LYS A 632 9.63 28.97 -30.95
C LYS A 632 9.02 30.25 -31.50
N ASP A 633 9.16 31.34 -30.76
CA ASP A 633 8.84 32.67 -31.26
C ASP A 633 9.87 33.15 -32.30
N ASN A 634 9.68 34.37 -32.81
CA ASN A 634 10.57 34.99 -33.80
C ASN A 634 11.99 35.23 -33.26
N GLU A 635 12.18 35.24 -31.94
CA GLU A 635 13.49 35.35 -31.27
C GLU A 635 14.12 33.98 -30.98
N GLY A 636 13.45 32.88 -31.35
CA GLY A 636 13.91 31.52 -31.11
C GLY A 636 13.67 31.01 -29.68
N LYS A 637 12.92 31.74 -28.83
CA LYS A 637 12.59 31.33 -27.46
C LYS A 637 11.44 30.32 -27.44
N PRO A 638 11.48 29.29 -26.57
CA PRO A 638 10.42 28.29 -26.51
C PRO A 638 9.08 28.85 -26.02
N LEU A 639 8.02 28.64 -26.79
CA LEU A 639 6.65 28.87 -26.37
C LEU A 639 6.16 27.64 -25.59
N ASN A 640 6.38 27.61 -24.28
CA ASN A 640 6.06 26.45 -23.42
C ASN A 640 4.58 25.99 -23.50
N ASN A 641 3.66 26.90 -23.77
CA ASN A 641 2.23 26.62 -23.95
C ASN A 641 1.89 25.97 -25.30
N SER A 642 2.86 25.78 -26.19
CA SER A 642 2.65 25.11 -27.49
C SER A 642 2.53 23.59 -27.39
N LYS A 643 2.75 23.04 -26.19
CA LYS A 643 2.64 21.61 -25.84
C LYS A 643 1.61 21.44 -24.72
N ALA A 644 1.26 20.19 -24.45
CA ALA A 644 0.29 19.88 -23.40
C ALA A 644 0.72 20.46 -22.03
N ASN A 645 -0.18 21.21 -21.39
CA ASN A 645 -0.07 21.48 -19.96
C ASN A 645 -0.58 20.31 -19.12
N SER A 646 -0.51 20.41 -17.78
CA SER A 646 -0.90 19.34 -16.85
C SER A 646 -2.28 18.75 -17.13
N THR A 647 -3.31 19.59 -17.29
CA THR A 647 -4.68 19.11 -17.52
C THR A 647 -4.83 18.44 -18.89
N GLU A 648 -4.28 19.03 -19.95
CA GLU A 648 -4.31 18.43 -21.29
C GLU A 648 -3.53 17.11 -21.37
N TYR A 649 -2.39 17.05 -20.69
CA TYR A 649 -1.59 15.83 -20.56
C TYR A 649 -2.41 14.72 -19.89
N GLN A 650 -3.08 15.04 -18.76
CA GLN A 650 -3.92 14.10 -18.05
C GLN A 650 -5.12 13.65 -18.90
N MET A 651 -5.82 14.57 -19.58
CA MET A 651 -6.94 14.20 -20.45
C MET A 651 -6.48 13.30 -21.59
N LEU A 652 -5.34 13.60 -22.21
CA LEU A 652 -4.79 12.76 -23.27
C LEU A 652 -4.44 11.36 -22.75
N GLN A 653 -3.83 11.26 -21.56
CA GLN A 653 -3.53 9.99 -20.92
C GLN A 653 -4.81 9.17 -20.67
N ARG A 654 -5.85 9.79 -20.09
CA ARG A 654 -7.13 9.12 -19.81
C ARG A 654 -7.84 8.68 -21.09
N SER A 655 -7.80 9.53 -22.12
CA SER A 655 -8.36 9.20 -23.44
C SER A 655 -7.64 8.02 -24.09
N LEU A 656 -6.33 7.89 -23.90
CA LEU A 656 -5.58 6.72 -24.37
C LEU A 656 -5.85 5.47 -23.50
N ALA A 657 -6.04 5.62 -22.19
CA ALA A 657 -6.38 4.50 -21.32
C ALA A 657 -7.78 3.92 -21.64
N LEU A 658 -8.70 4.75 -22.11
CA LEU A 658 -10.05 4.37 -22.54
C LEU A 658 -10.19 4.13 -24.05
N TYR A 659 -9.06 4.09 -24.78
CA TYR A 659 -9.03 4.01 -26.24
C TYR A 659 -9.86 2.82 -26.75
N ASN A 660 -10.84 3.11 -27.60
CA ASN A 660 -11.67 2.11 -28.26
C ASN A 660 -12.10 2.58 -29.67
N LYS A 661 -12.89 1.76 -30.38
CA LYS A 661 -13.37 2.05 -31.74
C LYS A 661 -14.23 3.32 -31.83
N GLU A 662 -15.01 3.63 -30.81
CA GLU A 662 -15.97 4.75 -30.76
C GLU A 662 -15.33 6.05 -30.26
N GLU A 663 -14.43 5.97 -29.27
CA GLU A 663 -13.78 7.13 -28.66
C GLU A 663 -12.26 7.14 -28.91
N LYS A 664 -11.84 7.92 -29.92
CA LYS A 664 -10.44 8.12 -30.31
C LYS A 664 -9.85 9.42 -29.75
N PRO A 665 -8.54 9.48 -29.46
CA PRO A 665 -7.87 10.65 -28.88
C PRO A 665 -7.63 11.82 -29.86
N THR A 666 -8.16 11.76 -31.09
CA THR A 666 -7.91 12.71 -32.19
C THR A 666 -8.02 14.17 -31.80
N ARG A 667 -9.09 14.51 -31.10
CA ARG A 667 -9.39 15.88 -30.66
C ARG A 667 -8.32 16.42 -29.72
N TYR A 668 -7.82 15.56 -28.84
CA TYR A 668 -6.73 15.90 -27.93
C TYR A 668 -5.41 16.04 -28.70
N PHE A 669 -5.12 15.13 -29.66
CA PHE A 669 -3.94 15.26 -30.52
C PHE A 669 -3.88 16.60 -31.25
N ARG A 670 -5.01 17.08 -31.79
CA ARG A 670 -5.07 18.41 -32.43
C ARG A 670 -4.84 19.52 -31.42
N GLN A 671 -5.54 19.51 -30.29
CA GLN A 671 -5.44 20.56 -29.29
C GLN A 671 -4.03 20.71 -28.69
N VAL A 672 -3.34 19.59 -28.43
CA VAL A 672 -1.97 19.61 -27.91
C VAL A 672 -0.92 19.70 -29.01
N ASN A 673 -1.33 20.03 -30.24
CA ASN A 673 -0.47 20.20 -31.40
C ASN A 673 0.33 18.95 -31.80
N LEU A 674 -0.10 17.74 -31.44
CA LEU A 674 0.56 16.50 -31.86
C LEU A 674 0.31 16.18 -33.34
N ILE A 675 -0.76 16.70 -33.93
CA ILE A 675 -1.08 16.57 -35.36
C ILE A 675 -1.60 17.90 -35.91
N LYS A 676 -1.54 18.08 -37.24
CA LYS A 676 -2.11 19.24 -37.95
C LYS A 676 -1.73 20.60 -37.32
N SER A 677 -0.46 20.76 -36.98
CA SER A 677 0.08 21.93 -36.26
C SER A 677 1.45 22.32 -36.82
N SER A 678 2.01 23.44 -36.35
CA SER A 678 3.38 23.86 -36.70
C SER A 678 4.49 23.12 -35.95
N ASN A 679 4.15 22.32 -34.93
CA ASN A 679 5.08 21.50 -34.14
C ASN A 679 4.56 20.07 -33.92
N PRO A 680 4.20 19.34 -35.00
CA PRO A 680 3.55 18.04 -34.90
C PRO A 680 4.52 16.98 -34.37
N HIS A 681 3.95 15.89 -33.87
CA HIS A 681 4.73 14.72 -33.50
C HIS A 681 5.30 14.05 -34.77
N PRO A 682 6.60 13.75 -34.82
CA PRO A 682 7.32 13.47 -36.08
C PRO A 682 6.94 12.16 -36.78
N PHE A 683 6.25 11.24 -36.09
CA PHE A 683 5.83 9.95 -36.65
C PHE A 683 4.46 9.48 -36.18
N LEU A 684 3.64 10.36 -35.58
CA LEU A 684 2.33 9.92 -35.07
C LEU A 684 1.37 9.56 -36.21
N GLU A 685 1.43 10.25 -37.34
CA GLU A 685 0.61 9.94 -38.52
C GLU A 685 0.95 8.58 -39.13
N ASP A 686 2.23 8.18 -39.10
CA ASP A 686 2.71 6.86 -39.55
C ASP A 686 2.15 5.68 -38.73
N THR A 687 1.55 5.93 -37.56
CA THR A 687 0.96 4.89 -36.72
C THR A 687 -0.40 4.40 -37.22
N LYS A 688 -1.03 5.13 -38.16
CA LYS A 688 -2.40 4.89 -38.60
C LYS A 688 -3.36 4.71 -37.41
N TRP A 689 -3.22 5.58 -36.41
CA TRP A 689 -4.00 5.48 -35.18
C TRP A 689 -5.52 5.48 -35.46
N GLU A 690 -5.99 6.14 -36.51
CA GLU A 690 -7.40 6.09 -36.93
C GLU A 690 -7.89 4.69 -37.32
N GLU A 691 -7.02 3.79 -37.76
CA GLU A 691 -7.37 2.40 -38.11
C GLU A 691 -7.33 1.47 -36.88
N CYS A 692 -6.79 1.92 -35.75
CA CYS A 692 -6.66 1.10 -34.53
C CYS A 692 -7.97 1.03 -33.74
N TYR A 693 -8.35 -0.16 -33.27
CA TYR A 693 -9.59 -0.38 -32.49
C TYR A 693 -9.40 -0.40 -30.97
N ASN A 694 -8.17 -0.59 -30.48
CA ASN A 694 -7.85 -0.68 -29.07
C ASN A 694 -6.43 -0.13 -28.77
N ILE A 695 -6.13 0.07 -27.48
CA ILE A 695 -4.85 0.63 -27.01
C ILE A 695 -3.63 -0.24 -27.33
N LEU A 696 -3.78 -1.57 -27.35
CA LEU A 696 -2.66 -2.50 -27.60
C LEU A 696 -2.22 -2.43 -29.06
N SER A 697 -3.18 -2.47 -30.00
CA SER A 697 -2.90 -2.33 -31.43
C SER A 697 -2.31 -0.95 -31.74
N PHE A 698 -2.82 0.11 -31.10
CA PHE A 698 -2.21 1.45 -31.23
C PHE A 698 -0.78 1.48 -30.69
N TYR A 699 -0.53 0.91 -29.51
CA TYR A 699 0.81 0.85 -28.92
C TYR A 699 1.79 0.09 -29.82
N ARG A 700 1.38 -1.06 -30.38
CA ARG A 700 2.16 -1.82 -31.35
C ARG A 700 2.53 -0.98 -32.58
N ASN A 701 1.56 -0.32 -33.18
CA ASN A 701 1.80 0.52 -34.36
C ASN A 701 2.69 1.73 -34.03
N TYR A 702 2.51 2.33 -32.85
CA TYR A 702 3.38 3.39 -32.35
C TYR A 702 4.84 2.93 -32.21
N LEU A 703 5.08 1.75 -31.62
CA LEU A 703 6.43 1.17 -31.50
C LEU A 703 7.06 0.89 -32.88
N LYS A 704 6.29 0.36 -33.83
CA LYS A 704 6.75 0.11 -35.21
C LYS A 704 7.12 1.42 -35.92
N ALA A 705 6.26 2.44 -35.85
CA ALA A 705 6.50 3.76 -36.43
C ALA A 705 7.73 4.43 -35.81
N LYS A 706 7.90 4.33 -34.48
CA LYS A 706 9.08 4.84 -33.77
C LYS A 706 10.38 4.20 -34.25
N ILE A 707 10.41 2.88 -34.46
CA ILE A 707 11.59 2.19 -35.02
C ILE A 707 11.89 2.71 -36.42
N LYS A 708 10.86 2.83 -37.28
CA LYS A 708 11.01 3.35 -38.65
C LYS A 708 11.55 4.78 -38.65
N PHE A 709 11.03 5.65 -37.80
CA PHE A 709 11.50 7.02 -37.63
C PHE A 709 12.96 7.05 -37.16
N LEU A 710 13.28 6.35 -36.07
CA LEU A 710 14.63 6.32 -35.52
C LEU A 710 15.64 5.78 -36.54
N ASN A 711 15.31 4.79 -37.37
CA ASN A 711 16.24 4.28 -38.39
C ASN A 711 16.53 5.28 -39.53
N LYS A 712 15.65 6.26 -39.77
CA LYS A 712 15.84 7.28 -40.82
C LYS A 712 16.73 8.45 -40.38
N LEU A 713 16.97 8.61 -39.08
CA LEU A 713 17.73 9.75 -38.54
C LEU A 713 19.22 9.62 -38.84
N LYS A 714 19.80 10.73 -39.30
CA LYS A 714 21.24 10.93 -39.45
C LYS A 714 21.84 11.40 -38.11
N PRO A 715 22.87 10.73 -37.55
CA PRO A 715 23.49 11.14 -36.28
C PRO A 715 24.07 12.56 -36.30
N GLU A 716 24.42 13.08 -37.46
CA GLU A 716 24.98 14.43 -37.66
C GLU A 716 23.96 15.53 -37.33
N ASP A 717 22.66 15.26 -37.49
CA ASP A 717 21.55 16.17 -37.18
C ASP A 717 21.22 16.21 -35.66
N TRP A 718 22.11 15.74 -34.78
CA TRP A 718 21.86 15.62 -33.34
C TRP A 718 21.39 16.94 -32.69
N LYS A 719 21.85 18.10 -33.16
CA LYS A 719 21.42 19.41 -32.64
C LYS A 719 19.93 19.64 -32.85
N LYS A 720 19.41 19.30 -34.04
CA LYS A 720 17.98 19.38 -34.37
C LYS A 720 17.19 18.36 -33.55
N ASN A 721 17.77 17.20 -33.31
CA ASN A 721 17.17 16.04 -32.63
C ASN A 721 17.34 16.02 -31.11
N GLN A 722 18.02 17.02 -30.55
CA GLN A 722 18.44 17.04 -29.15
C GLN A 722 17.27 16.97 -28.16
N TYR A 723 16.13 17.57 -28.52
CA TYR A 723 14.95 17.64 -27.66
C TYR A 723 14.40 16.25 -27.27
N PHE A 724 14.59 15.22 -28.10
CA PHE A 724 14.24 13.83 -27.76
C PHE A 724 15.45 12.95 -27.46
N LEU A 725 16.64 13.23 -28.03
CA LEU A 725 17.85 12.47 -27.73
C LEU A 725 18.35 12.72 -26.30
N MET A 726 18.17 13.95 -25.79
CA MET A 726 18.59 14.40 -24.46
C MET A 726 20.08 14.10 -24.18
N LEU A 727 20.96 14.44 -25.13
CA LEU A 727 22.40 14.22 -24.99
C LEU A 727 23.00 15.19 -23.97
N LYS A 728 24.00 14.74 -23.22
CA LYS A 728 24.72 15.60 -22.27
C LYS A 728 25.73 16.49 -23.00
N GLU A 729 25.27 17.65 -23.45
CA GLU A 729 26.09 18.68 -24.07
C GLU A 729 27.14 19.27 -23.11
N PRO A 730 28.33 19.61 -23.61
CA PRO A 730 29.24 20.50 -22.90
C PRO A 730 28.62 21.90 -22.83
N LYS A 731 28.26 22.35 -21.62
CA LYS A 731 27.88 23.74 -21.36
C LYS A 731 29.14 24.51 -20.98
N THR A 732 29.31 25.72 -21.50
CA THR A 732 30.53 26.53 -21.31
C THR A 732 30.35 27.70 -20.34
N ASN A 733 29.12 28.19 -20.16
CA ASN A 733 28.85 29.33 -19.28
C ASN A 733 28.86 28.92 -17.79
N ARG A 734 29.97 29.23 -17.09
CA ARG A 734 30.20 28.89 -15.68
C ARG A 734 29.15 29.46 -14.73
N LYS A 735 28.75 30.72 -14.92
CA LYS A 735 27.76 31.41 -14.07
C LYS A 735 26.40 30.72 -14.08
N THR A 736 25.88 30.39 -15.27
CA THR A 736 24.59 29.68 -15.40
C THR A 736 24.65 28.26 -14.85
N LEU A 737 25.81 27.60 -14.95
CA LEU A 737 26.04 26.27 -14.39
C LEU A 737 26.00 26.29 -12.87
N VAL A 738 26.75 27.19 -12.24
CA VAL A 738 26.82 27.32 -10.79
C VAL A 738 25.49 27.72 -10.19
N GLN A 739 24.76 28.65 -10.82
CA GLN A 739 23.39 28.98 -10.40
C GLN A 739 22.48 27.74 -10.43
N GLY A 740 22.61 26.89 -11.46
CA GLY A 740 21.90 25.62 -11.55
C GLY A 740 22.34 24.57 -10.53
N TRP A 741 23.61 24.56 -10.11
CA TRP A 741 24.11 23.63 -9.08
C TRP A 741 23.70 24.02 -7.67
N LYS A 742 23.60 25.33 -7.38
CA LYS A 742 23.09 25.88 -6.11
C LYS A 742 21.56 25.74 -5.99
N ASN A 743 20.84 25.78 -7.12
CA ASN A 743 19.40 25.56 -7.13
C ASN A 743 19.04 24.07 -6.94
N GLY A 744 18.54 23.70 -5.77
CA GLY A 744 18.30 22.30 -5.42
C GLY A 744 19.60 21.52 -5.20
N PHE A 745 20.54 22.13 -4.47
CA PHE A 745 21.87 21.59 -4.20
C PHE A 745 21.80 20.17 -3.62
N ASN A 746 22.66 19.28 -4.13
CA ASN A 746 22.75 17.90 -3.67
C ASN A 746 24.06 17.69 -2.94
N LEU A 747 23.99 17.28 -1.69
CA LEU A 747 25.18 16.93 -0.91
C LEU A 747 25.88 15.69 -1.51
N PRO A 748 27.21 15.61 -1.41
CA PRO A 748 27.96 14.45 -1.88
C PRO A 748 27.76 13.22 -0.97
N ARG A 749 28.35 12.09 -1.38
CA ARG A 749 28.38 10.86 -0.58
C ARG A 749 29.61 10.85 0.35
N GLY A 750 29.54 10.10 1.44
CA GLY A 750 30.66 9.94 2.38
C GLY A 750 30.97 11.19 3.18
N ILE A 751 29.96 11.99 3.56
CA ILE A 751 30.13 13.24 4.31
C ILE A 751 30.78 12.99 5.67
N PHE A 752 30.41 11.87 6.31
CA PHE A 752 30.88 11.50 7.64
C PHE A 752 32.01 10.47 7.61
N THR A 753 32.54 10.10 6.45
CA THR A 753 33.57 9.04 6.37
C THR A 753 34.85 9.44 7.09
N GLU A 754 35.35 10.65 6.86
CA GLU A 754 36.56 11.14 7.53
C GLU A 754 36.33 11.39 9.03
N PRO A 755 35.22 12.07 9.46
CA PRO A 755 34.89 12.19 10.88
C PRO A 755 34.81 10.85 11.62
N ILE A 756 34.25 9.81 10.98
CA ILE A 756 34.22 8.45 11.55
C ILE A 756 35.64 7.87 11.62
N LYS A 757 36.46 8.04 10.59
CA LYS A 757 37.84 7.55 10.57
C LYS A 757 38.69 8.20 11.68
N GLU A 758 38.54 9.50 11.87
CA GLU A 758 39.19 10.26 12.95
C GLU A 758 38.72 9.81 14.34
N TRP A 759 37.45 9.46 14.50
CA TRP A 759 36.95 8.86 15.73
C TRP A 759 37.70 7.57 16.06
N PHE A 760 37.80 6.62 15.11
CA PHE A 760 38.55 5.38 15.32
C PHE A 760 40.04 5.60 15.56
N LYS A 761 40.63 6.62 14.92
CA LYS A 761 42.05 6.97 15.14
C LYS A 761 42.30 7.47 16.56
N ARG A 762 41.37 8.24 17.13
CA ARG A 762 41.45 8.68 18.53
C ARG A 762 41.25 7.53 19.53
N HIS A 763 40.45 6.53 19.16
CA HIS A 763 40.12 5.35 19.97
C HIS A 763 40.95 4.11 19.60
N GLN A 764 42.06 4.26 18.87
CA GLN A 764 42.84 3.14 18.35
C GLN A 764 43.50 2.28 19.45
N ASN A 765 43.61 2.82 20.66
CA ASN A 765 44.17 2.10 21.82
C ASN A 765 43.12 1.26 22.54
N ASP A 766 41.83 1.41 22.20
CA ASP A 766 40.74 0.69 22.86
C ASP A 766 40.57 -0.73 22.28
N SER A 767 41.08 -0.96 21.06
CA SER A 767 41.07 -2.27 20.40
C SER A 767 42.13 -2.40 19.30
N GLU A 768 42.78 -3.57 19.21
CA GLU A 768 43.68 -3.91 18.08
C GLU A 768 42.96 -3.92 16.72
N GLU A 769 41.65 -4.20 16.69
CA GLU A 769 40.87 -4.14 15.45
C GLU A 769 40.66 -2.70 14.98
N TYR A 770 40.61 -1.71 15.88
CA TYR A 770 40.50 -0.30 15.52
C TYR A 770 41.76 0.24 14.85
N LYS A 771 42.95 -0.26 15.21
CA LYS A 771 44.21 0.09 14.52
C LYS A 771 44.17 -0.24 13.03
N LYS A 772 43.45 -1.30 12.64
CA LYS A 772 43.32 -1.72 11.23
C LYS A 772 42.44 -0.76 10.41
N VAL A 773 41.65 0.11 11.04
CA VAL A 773 40.75 1.05 10.36
C VAL A 773 41.53 2.13 9.60
N GLU A 774 42.71 2.53 10.11
CA GLU A 774 43.51 3.58 9.45
C GLU A 774 43.94 3.19 8.03
N ALA A 775 44.25 1.91 7.83
CA ALA A 775 44.64 1.34 6.53
C ALA A 775 43.46 1.16 5.54
N LEU A 776 42.22 1.40 5.96
CA LEU A 776 41.06 1.27 5.08
C LEU A 776 40.89 2.49 4.18
N ASP A 777 40.72 2.22 2.89
CA ASP A 777 40.29 3.21 1.90
C ASP A 777 38.89 3.75 2.21
N ARG A 778 38.62 4.99 1.76
CA ARG A 778 37.32 5.65 1.88
C ARG A 778 36.17 4.81 1.28
N VAL A 779 36.44 4.09 0.20
CA VAL A 779 35.42 3.30 -0.51
C VAL A 779 34.92 2.14 0.35
N GLY A 780 33.73 2.32 0.91
CA GLY A 780 33.09 1.31 1.75
C GLY A 780 33.64 1.23 3.17
N LEU A 781 34.41 2.24 3.63
CA LEU A 781 34.95 2.32 5.00
C LEU A 781 33.85 2.11 6.04
N VAL A 782 32.83 2.97 6.01
CA VAL A 782 31.67 2.91 6.94
C VAL A 782 31.01 1.52 6.92
N ALA A 783 30.90 0.91 5.74
CA ALA A 783 30.27 -0.40 5.60
C ALA A 783 31.09 -1.53 6.25
N LYS A 784 32.40 -1.35 6.42
CA LYS A 784 33.31 -2.29 7.08
C LYS A 784 33.42 -2.02 8.59
N VAL A 785 33.43 -0.76 9.00
CA VAL A 785 33.67 -0.39 10.42
C VAL A 785 32.43 -0.54 11.30
N ILE A 786 31.21 -0.38 10.78
CA ILE A 786 29.97 -0.62 11.57
C ILE A 786 29.94 -2.04 12.17
N PRO A 787 30.10 -3.13 11.39
CA PRO A 787 30.08 -4.48 11.96
C PRO A 787 31.30 -4.76 12.83
N LEU A 788 32.45 -4.14 12.56
CA LEU A 788 33.66 -4.26 13.39
C LEU A 788 33.39 -3.64 14.77
N PHE A 789 32.97 -2.38 14.82
CA PHE A 789 32.58 -1.68 16.03
C PHE A 789 31.50 -2.42 16.82
N PHE A 790 30.46 -2.89 16.13
CA PHE A 790 29.38 -3.61 16.80
C PHE A 790 29.87 -4.89 17.49
N LYS A 791 30.78 -5.61 16.84
CA LYS A 791 31.40 -6.81 17.39
C LYS A 791 32.30 -6.48 18.58
N GLU A 792 33.13 -5.46 18.44
CA GLU A 792 34.09 -5.08 19.47
C GLU A 792 33.39 -4.54 20.73
N GLU A 793 32.42 -3.65 20.59
CA GLU A 793 31.80 -3.04 21.77
C GLU A 793 30.79 -3.94 22.47
N TYR A 794 30.05 -4.77 21.72
CA TYR A 794 28.91 -5.52 22.26
C TYR A 794 29.16 -7.03 22.43
N PHE A 795 30.32 -7.54 21.98
CA PHE A 795 30.66 -8.96 22.02
C PHE A 795 32.14 -9.21 22.39
N LYS A 796 32.72 -8.44 23.32
CA LYS A 796 34.16 -8.49 23.70
C LYS A 796 34.71 -9.91 23.97
N GLU A 797 33.98 -10.75 24.71
CA GLU A 797 34.39 -12.15 25.00
C GLU A 797 34.22 -13.10 23.80
N ASP A 798 33.40 -12.70 22.83
CA ASP A 798 32.98 -13.45 21.65
C ASP A 798 33.59 -12.87 20.34
N ALA A 799 34.55 -11.95 20.45
CA ALA A 799 35.12 -11.16 19.36
C ALA A 799 35.93 -11.98 18.32
N GLN A 800 35.92 -13.30 18.38
CA GLN A 800 36.39 -14.16 17.29
C GLN A 800 35.26 -14.61 16.34
N LYS A 801 33.98 -14.45 16.72
CA LYS A 801 32.85 -14.91 15.92
C LYS A 801 32.69 -14.12 14.61
N GLU A 802 32.25 -14.79 13.53
CA GLU A 802 31.86 -14.12 12.29
C GLU A 802 30.70 -13.16 12.57
N ILE A 803 30.65 -12.01 11.88
CA ILE A 803 29.58 -11.00 12.08
C ILE A 803 28.17 -11.59 11.96
N ASN A 804 27.99 -12.61 11.12
CA ASN A 804 26.71 -13.27 10.92
C ASN A 804 26.23 -14.05 12.17
N ASN A 805 27.11 -14.31 13.14
CA ASN A 805 26.78 -14.89 14.44
C ASN A 805 26.46 -13.82 15.51
N CYS A 806 26.67 -12.53 15.19
CA CYS A 806 26.37 -11.41 16.07
C CYS A 806 25.08 -10.66 15.65
N VAL A 807 24.66 -10.82 14.39
CA VAL A 807 23.39 -10.29 13.85
C VAL A 807 22.33 -11.40 13.81
N GLN A 808 21.16 -11.11 13.24
CA GLN A 808 20.07 -12.08 13.18
C GLN A 808 20.47 -13.39 12.45
N PRO A 809 20.04 -14.57 12.94
CA PRO A 809 20.50 -15.87 12.44
C PRO A 809 20.28 -16.11 10.95
N PHE A 810 19.25 -15.50 10.36
CA PHE A 810 18.92 -15.70 8.95
C PHE A 810 19.98 -15.17 7.96
N TYR A 811 20.88 -14.28 8.39
CA TYR A 811 22.00 -13.85 7.57
C TYR A 811 23.05 -14.95 7.33
N SER A 812 23.02 -16.01 8.15
CA SER A 812 23.89 -17.18 8.03
C SER A 812 23.35 -18.25 7.08
N PHE A 813 22.08 -18.15 6.65
CA PHE A 813 21.48 -19.16 5.77
C PHE A 813 22.17 -19.21 4.39
N PRO A 814 22.25 -20.40 3.77
CA PRO A 814 22.70 -20.51 2.39
C PRO A 814 21.68 -19.87 1.46
N TYR A 815 22.16 -19.19 0.43
CA TYR A 815 21.30 -18.51 -0.55
C TYR A 815 21.79 -18.73 -1.97
N ASN A 816 20.86 -18.63 -2.91
CA ASN A 816 21.09 -18.80 -4.34
C ASN A 816 21.97 -17.68 -4.91
N VAL A 817 23.13 -18.05 -5.45
CA VAL A 817 24.05 -17.13 -6.16
C VAL A 817 23.83 -17.09 -7.68
N GLY A 818 22.95 -17.97 -8.20
CA GLY A 818 22.61 -18.09 -9.62
C GLY A 818 21.33 -17.35 -10.01
N ASN A 819 20.60 -17.89 -10.98
CA ASN A 819 19.34 -17.31 -11.44
C ASN A 819 18.21 -17.49 -10.41
N ILE A 820 17.58 -16.38 -10.00
CA ILE A 820 16.49 -16.35 -9.00
C ILE A 820 15.22 -17.05 -9.52
N HIS A 821 14.95 -16.97 -10.82
CA HIS A 821 13.73 -17.52 -11.42
C HIS A 821 13.83 -19.00 -11.76
N LYS A 822 15.05 -19.53 -11.86
CA LYS A 822 15.34 -20.95 -12.07
C LYS A 822 16.44 -21.38 -11.10
N PRO A 823 16.14 -21.45 -9.79
CA PRO A 823 17.13 -21.84 -8.80
C PRO A 823 17.50 -23.31 -9.00
N GLU A 824 18.79 -23.60 -9.05
CA GLU A 824 19.32 -24.97 -9.02
C GLU A 824 19.89 -25.23 -7.63
N GLU A 825 19.72 -26.45 -7.10
CA GLU A 825 20.11 -26.79 -5.73
C GLU A 825 21.60 -26.53 -5.46
N LYS A 826 22.46 -26.81 -6.44
CA LYS A 826 23.91 -26.54 -6.40
C LYS A 826 24.30 -25.07 -6.25
N ASN A 827 23.38 -24.13 -6.51
CA ASN A 827 23.66 -22.70 -6.44
C ASN A 827 23.35 -22.09 -5.07
N PHE A 828 22.79 -22.85 -4.13
CA PHE A 828 22.57 -22.39 -2.76
C PHE A 828 23.80 -22.70 -1.92
N LEU A 829 24.63 -21.67 -1.71
CA LEU A 829 25.96 -21.84 -1.15
C LEU A 829 26.06 -21.24 0.25
N HIS A 830 26.83 -21.89 1.13
CA HIS A 830 27.22 -21.35 2.43
C HIS A 830 28.33 -20.29 2.30
N CYS A 831 28.58 -19.53 3.38
CA CYS A 831 29.51 -18.39 3.39
C CYS A 831 30.90 -18.73 2.82
N GLU A 832 31.50 -19.84 3.25
CA GLU A 832 32.84 -20.25 2.82
C GLU A 832 32.89 -20.63 1.34
N GLU A 833 31.90 -21.39 0.86
CA GLU A 833 31.76 -21.78 -0.54
C GLU A 833 31.56 -20.55 -1.43
N ARG A 834 30.74 -19.60 -0.97
CA ARG A 834 30.53 -18.31 -1.63
C ARG A 834 31.84 -17.53 -1.75
N ARG A 835 32.65 -17.43 -0.69
CA ARG A 835 33.95 -16.74 -0.76
C ARG A 835 34.86 -17.39 -1.81
N LYS A 836 35.02 -18.72 -1.75
CA LYS A 836 35.85 -19.48 -2.72
C LYS A 836 35.37 -19.29 -4.16
N LEU A 837 34.06 -19.37 -4.42
CA LEU A 837 33.50 -19.17 -5.75
C LEU A 837 33.60 -17.72 -6.22
N TRP A 838 33.38 -16.77 -5.31
CA TRP A 838 33.45 -15.34 -5.59
C TRP A 838 34.84 -14.96 -6.08
N ASP A 839 35.88 -15.40 -5.39
CA ASP A 839 37.27 -15.08 -5.77
C ASP A 839 37.61 -15.67 -7.14
N LYS A 840 37.25 -16.94 -7.37
CA LYS A 840 37.39 -17.58 -8.70
C LYS A 840 36.67 -16.79 -9.81
N LYS A 841 35.44 -16.32 -9.56
CA LYS A 841 34.65 -15.55 -10.55
C LYS A 841 35.20 -14.13 -10.74
N LYS A 842 35.66 -13.49 -9.67
CA LYS A 842 36.28 -12.16 -9.68
C LYS A 842 37.54 -12.17 -10.52
N ASP A 843 38.38 -13.20 -10.37
CA ASP A 843 39.58 -13.38 -11.19
C ASP A 843 39.23 -13.72 -12.63
N LYS A 844 38.32 -14.68 -12.85
CA LYS A 844 37.84 -15.05 -14.19
C LYS A 844 37.30 -13.87 -15.00
N PHE A 845 36.55 -12.97 -14.35
CA PHE A 845 35.91 -11.84 -15.01
C PHE A 845 36.68 -10.51 -14.84
N LYS A 846 37.90 -10.56 -14.31
CA LYS A 846 38.77 -9.38 -14.20
C LYS A 846 39.06 -8.84 -15.61
N GLY A 847 38.68 -7.58 -15.86
CA GLY A 847 38.85 -6.97 -17.17
C GLY A 847 37.86 -7.45 -18.25
N TYR A 848 36.86 -8.29 -17.91
CA TYR A 848 35.83 -8.73 -18.85
C TYR A 848 34.97 -7.53 -19.27
N LYS A 849 35.28 -6.96 -20.44
CA LYS A 849 34.41 -6.00 -21.13
C LYS A 849 33.35 -6.83 -21.83
N ALA A 850 32.09 -6.72 -21.39
CA ALA A 850 30.97 -7.32 -22.12
C ALA A 850 31.07 -6.89 -23.58
N LYS A 851 31.48 -7.80 -24.48
CA LYS A 851 31.56 -7.54 -25.92
C LYS A 851 30.18 -6.98 -26.31
N GLU A 852 30.13 -5.86 -27.05
CA GLU A 852 28.89 -5.49 -27.73
C GLU A 852 28.42 -6.74 -28.47
N LYS A 853 27.16 -7.15 -28.26
CA LYS A 853 26.56 -8.35 -28.85
C LYS A 853 26.81 -8.36 -30.36
N SER A 854 27.93 -8.92 -30.80
CA SER A 854 28.22 -9.16 -32.20
C SER A 854 27.30 -10.30 -32.64
N LYS A 855 26.76 -10.19 -33.85
CA LYS A 855 25.59 -10.94 -34.32
C LYS A 855 25.80 -12.47 -34.46
N LYS A 856 26.91 -13.05 -33.99
CA LYS A 856 27.14 -14.50 -33.88
C LYS A 856 28.07 -14.77 -32.69
N MET A 857 27.50 -14.98 -31.50
CA MET A 857 28.22 -15.56 -30.36
C MET A 857 28.11 -17.08 -30.43
N THR A 858 29.23 -17.78 -30.20
CA THR A 858 29.21 -19.23 -30.00
C THR A 858 28.42 -19.59 -28.73
N ASP A 859 27.92 -20.82 -28.62
CA ASP A 859 27.16 -21.22 -27.42
C ASP A 859 28.01 -21.14 -26.14
N LYS A 860 29.32 -21.38 -26.25
CA LYS A 860 30.29 -21.16 -25.17
C LYS A 860 30.37 -19.70 -24.74
N GLU A 861 30.42 -18.75 -25.69
CA GLU A 861 30.44 -17.32 -25.38
C GLU A 861 29.10 -16.83 -24.78
N LYS A 862 27.96 -17.38 -25.23
CA LYS A 862 26.65 -17.09 -24.64
C LYS A 862 26.60 -17.53 -23.18
N GLU A 863 27.09 -18.74 -22.90
CA GLU A 863 27.13 -19.29 -21.55
C GLU A 863 28.07 -18.51 -20.63
N GLU A 864 29.25 -18.13 -21.12
CA GLU A 864 30.17 -17.26 -20.38
C GLU A 864 29.55 -15.89 -20.07
N HIS A 865 28.87 -15.28 -21.05
CA HIS A 865 28.18 -14.00 -20.84
C HIS A 865 27.03 -14.11 -19.85
N ARG A 866 26.25 -15.20 -19.91
CA ARG A 866 25.21 -15.50 -18.92
C ARG A 866 25.81 -15.63 -17.52
N SER A 867 26.91 -16.38 -17.38
CA SER A 867 27.60 -16.54 -16.10
C SER A 867 28.15 -15.21 -15.56
N TYR A 868 28.60 -14.30 -16.42
CA TYR A 868 28.99 -12.94 -16.03
C TYR A 868 27.80 -12.12 -15.52
N LEU A 869 26.65 -12.16 -16.21
CA LEU A 869 25.43 -11.46 -15.77
C LEU A 869 24.90 -11.99 -14.44
N GLU A 870 24.95 -13.31 -14.23
CA GLU A 870 24.61 -13.95 -12.95
C GLU A 870 25.55 -13.49 -11.84
N PHE A 871 26.87 -13.45 -12.08
CA PHE A 871 27.84 -12.91 -11.12
C PHE A 871 27.61 -11.42 -10.83
N GLN A 872 27.27 -10.60 -11.83
CA GLN A 872 26.95 -9.19 -11.63
C GLN A 872 25.67 -9.02 -10.77
N SER A 873 24.66 -9.86 -11.00
CA SER A 873 23.44 -9.90 -10.19
C SER A 873 23.74 -10.27 -8.74
N TRP A 874 24.56 -11.31 -8.52
CA TRP A 874 25.03 -11.70 -7.18
C TRP A 874 25.83 -10.57 -6.51
N ASN A 875 26.74 -9.91 -7.20
CA ASN A 875 27.51 -8.80 -6.64
C ASN A 875 26.63 -7.62 -6.22
N LYS A 876 25.62 -7.28 -7.03
CA LYS A 876 24.63 -6.27 -6.66
C LYS A 876 23.86 -6.68 -5.39
N PHE A 877 23.47 -7.95 -5.30
CA PHE A 877 22.78 -8.49 -4.15
C PHE A 877 23.63 -8.44 -2.87
N GLU A 878 24.90 -8.83 -2.93
CA GLU A 878 25.82 -8.75 -1.77
C GLU A 878 26.00 -7.33 -1.24
N ARG A 879 26.04 -6.34 -2.15
CA ARG A 879 26.10 -4.93 -1.79
C ARG A 879 24.82 -4.48 -1.07
N GLU A 880 23.67 -4.90 -1.57
CA GLU A 880 22.36 -4.60 -0.96
C GLU A 880 22.24 -5.26 0.40
N LEU A 881 22.56 -6.55 0.50
CA LEU A 881 22.49 -7.33 1.74
C LEU A 881 23.39 -6.75 2.84
N ARG A 882 24.60 -6.31 2.48
CA ARG A 882 25.52 -5.64 3.41
C ARG A 882 24.97 -4.31 3.91
N LEU A 883 24.35 -3.52 3.04
CA LEU A 883 23.72 -2.26 3.44
C LEU A 883 22.61 -2.53 4.46
N VAL A 884 21.71 -3.47 4.15
CA VAL A 884 20.59 -3.81 5.02
C VAL A 884 21.06 -4.37 6.36
N ARG A 885 22.05 -5.26 6.37
CA ARG A 885 22.63 -5.77 7.62
C ARG A 885 23.21 -4.66 8.50
N ASN A 886 23.89 -3.69 7.91
CA ASN A 886 24.43 -2.57 8.67
C ASN A 886 23.34 -1.61 9.16
N GLN A 887 22.26 -1.44 8.40
CA GLN A 887 21.07 -0.72 8.84
C GLN A 887 20.38 -1.43 10.01
N ASP A 888 20.34 -2.77 10.01
CA ASP A 888 19.81 -3.57 11.11
C ASP A 888 20.63 -3.40 12.39
N ILE A 889 21.98 -3.43 12.27
CA ILE A 889 22.88 -3.13 13.38
C ILE A 889 22.55 -1.76 13.98
N LEU A 890 22.45 -0.71 13.16
CA LEU A 890 22.14 0.62 13.70
C LEU A 890 20.72 0.71 14.25
N THR A 891 19.73 0.09 13.60
CA THR A 891 18.35 0.04 14.11
C THR A 891 18.31 -0.61 15.48
N TRP A 892 19.06 -1.70 15.66
CA TRP A 892 19.22 -2.36 16.96
C TRP A 892 19.85 -1.42 18.00
N LEU A 893 20.90 -0.70 17.66
CA LEU A 893 21.51 0.30 18.57
C LEU A 893 20.54 1.44 18.92
N LEU A 894 19.64 1.83 18.02
CA LEU A 894 18.58 2.79 18.34
C LEU A 894 17.54 2.19 19.29
N CYS A 895 17.16 0.92 19.08
CA CYS A 895 16.27 0.21 20.00
C CYS A 895 16.85 0.17 21.40
N THR A 896 18.12 -0.22 21.57
CA THR A 896 18.74 -0.29 22.91
C THR A 896 18.76 1.08 23.59
N LYS A 897 19.10 2.15 22.88
CA LYS A 897 19.07 3.51 23.44
C LYS A 897 17.66 3.99 23.81
N LEU A 898 16.61 3.58 23.10
CA LEU A 898 15.23 3.86 23.53
C LEU A 898 14.86 3.03 24.75
N ILE A 899 15.22 1.74 24.77
CA ILE A 899 14.96 0.84 25.91
C ILE A 899 15.58 1.43 27.20
N ASP A 900 16.81 1.94 27.14
CA ASP A 900 17.48 2.56 28.29
C ASP A 900 16.79 3.86 28.75
N LYS A 901 16.13 4.58 27.83
CA LYS A 901 15.48 5.87 28.10
C LYS A 901 14.04 5.72 28.61
N LEU A 902 13.31 4.73 28.12
CA LEU A 902 11.91 4.49 28.48
C LEU A 902 11.86 3.84 29.87
N LYS A 903 11.67 4.63 30.93
CA LYS A 903 11.46 4.15 32.32
C LYS A 903 10.02 3.67 32.54
N ILE A 904 9.57 2.67 31.80
CA ILE A 904 8.20 2.15 31.87
C ILE A 904 8.19 0.73 32.46
N ASP A 905 7.70 0.58 33.68
CA ASP A 905 7.51 -0.73 34.36
C ASP A 905 6.64 -1.71 33.53
N GLU A 906 5.78 -1.19 32.65
CA GLU A 906 4.86 -1.96 31.80
C GLU A 906 5.55 -2.74 30.64
N LEU A 907 6.80 -2.42 30.27
CA LEU A 907 7.51 -3.04 29.12
C LEU A 907 8.48 -4.17 29.51
N ASN A 908 8.53 -4.57 30.79
CA ASN A 908 9.47 -5.57 31.32
C ASN A 908 10.93 -5.30 30.86
N ILE A 909 11.40 -4.07 31.11
CA ILE A 909 12.65 -3.51 30.57
C ILE A 909 13.88 -4.37 30.90
N GLU A 910 13.93 -4.95 32.10
CA GLU A 910 15.01 -5.84 32.53
C GLU A 910 15.20 -7.04 31.60
N GLU A 911 14.12 -7.57 31.03
CA GLU A 911 14.21 -8.62 30.02
C GLU A 911 14.69 -8.09 28.67
N LEU A 912 14.26 -6.89 28.27
CA LEU A 912 14.68 -6.25 27.01
C LEU A 912 16.18 -5.91 26.98
N GLN A 913 16.74 -5.51 28.11
CA GLN A 913 18.19 -5.24 28.25
C GLN A 913 19.06 -6.50 28.07
N LYS A 914 18.51 -7.70 28.32
CA LYS A 914 19.19 -8.98 28.08
C LYS A 914 19.23 -9.38 26.61
N LEU A 915 18.40 -8.78 25.76
CA LEU A 915 18.31 -9.14 24.35
C LEU A 915 19.58 -8.70 23.59
N ARG A 916 19.99 -9.49 22.61
CA ARG A 916 21.00 -9.13 21.61
C ARG A 916 20.40 -9.29 20.22
N LEU A 917 21.00 -8.65 19.22
CA LEU A 917 20.53 -8.73 17.84
C LEU A 917 20.50 -10.18 17.30
N LYS A 918 21.46 -11.02 17.73
CA LYS A 918 21.50 -12.45 17.40
C LYS A 918 20.33 -13.27 17.96
N ASP A 919 19.66 -12.78 18.99
CA ASP A 919 18.52 -13.47 19.62
C ASP A 919 17.19 -13.18 18.89
N ILE A 920 17.22 -12.30 17.88
CA ILE A 920 16.10 -12.02 17.00
C ILE A 920 16.03 -13.09 15.90
N ASP A 921 15.56 -14.29 16.28
CA ASP A 921 15.30 -15.40 15.36
C ASP A 921 13.86 -15.31 14.80
N THR A 922 13.70 -15.60 13.51
CA THR A 922 12.40 -15.59 12.82
C THR A 922 11.66 -16.90 12.93
N ASP A 923 12.35 -17.97 13.32
CA ASP A 923 11.80 -19.32 13.41
C ASP A 923 10.70 -19.38 14.49
N THR A 924 9.45 -19.28 14.04
CA THR A 924 8.28 -19.29 14.91
C THR A 924 8.06 -20.63 15.63
N ALA A 925 8.70 -21.72 15.17
CA ALA A 925 8.65 -23.01 15.84
C ALA A 925 9.51 -23.05 17.11
N LYS A 926 10.55 -22.20 17.18
CA LYS A 926 11.42 -22.12 18.35
C LYS A 926 10.77 -21.31 19.48
N LYS A 927 10.43 -22.00 20.57
CA LYS A 927 9.92 -21.41 21.81
C LYS A 927 11.04 -20.96 22.76
N GLU A 928 12.11 -20.40 22.23
CA GLU A 928 13.21 -19.89 23.06
C GLU A 928 12.75 -18.68 23.87
N LYS A 929 13.07 -18.66 25.18
CA LYS A 929 12.70 -17.56 26.10
C LYS A 929 13.27 -16.20 25.69
N ASN A 930 14.45 -16.19 25.05
CA ASN A 930 15.12 -14.97 24.65
C ASN A 930 14.62 -14.41 23.30
N ASN A 931 13.82 -15.15 22.54
CA ASN A 931 13.32 -14.66 21.26
C ASN A 931 12.27 -13.57 21.48
N ILE A 932 12.50 -12.40 20.89
CA ILE A 932 11.60 -11.25 20.96
C ILE A 932 10.17 -11.54 20.46
N LEU A 933 10.02 -12.49 19.54
CA LEU A 933 8.71 -12.92 19.02
C LEU A 933 7.86 -13.64 20.06
N ASN A 934 8.48 -14.23 21.08
CA ASN A 934 7.76 -14.90 22.16
C ASN A 934 7.44 -13.94 23.31
N ARG A 935 7.94 -12.71 23.28
CA ARG A 935 7.71 -11.72 24.32
C ARG A 935 6.38 -11.02 24.11
N VAL A 936 5.70 -10.87 25.22
CA VAL A 936 4.37 -10.28 25.33
C VAL A 936 4.54 -8.83 25.76
N MET A 937 3.89 -7.90 25.08
CA MET A 937 3.89 -6.49 25.45
C MET A 937 2.45 -6.01 25.62
N PRO A 938 2.10 -5.45 26.80
CA PRO A 938 0.79 -4.88 26.99
C PRO A 938 0.60 -3.68 26.07
N MET A 939 -0.57 -3.58 25.45
CA MET A 939 -0.90 -2.48 24.55
C MET A 939 -2.32 -2.00 24.82
N ARG A 940 -2.52 -0.68 24.79
CA ARG A 940 -3.84 -0.06 24.88
C ARG A 940 -4.17 0.71 23.62
N LEU A 941 -5.39 0.54 23.10
CA LEU A 941 -5.90 1.27 21.95
C LEU A 941 -7.22 1.96 22.29
N PRO A 942 -7.35 3.27 21.99
CA PRO A 942 -8.61 3.98 22.14
C PRO A 942 -9.56 3.66 20.97
N VAL A 943 -10.84 3.48 21.30
CA VAL A 943 -11.95 3.36 20.34
C VAL A 943 -13.00 4.40 20.71
N THR A 944 -13.10 5.45 19.91
CA THR A 944 -14.13 6.49 20.08
C THR A 944 -15.45 6.01 19.50
N VAL A 945 -16.52 6.14 20.28
CA VAL A 945 -17.91 5.89 19.90
C VAL A 945 -18.51 7.19 19.39
N TYR A 946 -19.27 7.11 18.31
CA TYR A 946 -19.91 8.23 17.64
C TYR A 946 -21.42 7.99 17.47
N GLU A 947 -22.18 9.06 17.31
CA GLU A 947 -23.58 8.98 16.88
C GLU A 947 -23.71 8.35 15.48
N ILE A 948 -24.87 7.76 15.20
CA ILE A 948 -25.24 7.32 13.85
C ILE A 948 -26.40 8.14 13.30
N ASP A 949 -26.44 8.33 11.98
CA ASP A 949 -27.58 8.93 11.29
C ASP A 949 -28.73 7.93 11.04
N LYS A 950 -29.80 8.40 10.40
CA LYS A 950 -30.97 7.57 10.03
C LYS A 950 -30.64 6.43 9.05
N SER A 951 -29.49 6.50 8.39
CA SER A 951 -28.96 5.52 7.45
C SER A 951 -27.90 4.61 8.10
N PHE A 952 -27.77 4.64 9.43
CA PHE A 952 -26.81 3.86 10.22
C PHE A 952 -25.34 4.18 9.92
N ASN A 953 -25.05 5.36 9.35
CA ASN A 953 -23.68 5.82 9.14
C ASN A 953 -23.15 6.57 10.35
N ILE A 954 -21.87 6.36 10.68
CA ILE A 954 -21.17 7.03 11.78
C ILE A 954 -20.98 8.53 11.47
N VAL A 955 -21.44 9.39 12.38
CA VAL A 955 -21.28 10.85 12.32
C VAL A 955 -20.04 11.26 13.11
N LYS A 956 -18.90 11.36 12.43
CA LYS A 956 -17.59 11.61 13.05
C LYS A 956 -17.50 12.92 13.84
N ASP A 957 -18.31 13.92 13.49
CA ASP A 957 -18.32 15.23 14.18
C ASP A 957 -19.07 15.21 15.51
N LYS A 958 -19.67 14.07 15.87
CA LYS A 958 -20.43 13.88 17.11
C LYS A 958 -19.93 12.68 17.92
N PRO A 959 -18.77 12.81 18.59
CA PRO A 959 -18.27 11.78 19.49
C PRO A 959 -19.12 11.71 20.76
N LEU A 960 -19.34 10.50 21.27
CA LEU A 960 -20.07 10.22 22.52
C LEU A 960 -19.08 9.99 23.67
N HIS A 961 -18.26 8.94 23.58
CA HIS A 961 -17.25 8.58 24.58
C HIS A 961 -16.15 7.72 23.96
N THR A 962 -15.01 7.61 24.65
CA THR A 962 -13.88 6.75 24.23
C THR A 962 -13.77 5.54 25.16
N VAL A 963 -13.66 4.35 24.59
CA VAL A 963 -13.39 3.10 25.30
C VAL A 963 -11.99 2.61 24.96
N TYR A 964 -11.22 2.20 25.98
CA TYR A 964 -9.90 1.60 25.76
C TYR A 964 -9.99 0.09 25.71
N ILE A 965 -9.37 -0.51 24.69
CA ILE A 965 -9.11 -1.94 24.63
C ILE A 965 -7.67 -2.17 25.09
N GLU A 966 -7.45 -3.14 25.94
CA GLU A 966 -6.12 -3.59 26.37
C GLU A 966 -5.85 -5.01 25.88
N GLU A 967 -4.62 -5.25 25.48
CA GLU A 967 -4.12 -6.56 25.13
C GLU A 967 -2.86 -6.79 25.96
N THR A 968 -2.95 -7.65 26.98
CA THR A 968 -1.86 -7.96 27.91
C THR A 968 -1.04 -9.17 27.49
N GLY A 969 -1.46 -9.90 26.45
CA GLY A 969 -0.96 -11.22 26.03
C GLY A 969 -0.36 -11.28 24.61
N THR A 970 -0.32 -10.17 23.86
CA THR A 970 0.10 -10.21 22.45
C THR A 970 1.61 -10.29 22.29
N LYS A 971 2.04 -11.42 21.68
CA LYS A 971 3.35 -11.56 21.06
C LYS A 971 3.57 -10.45 20.03
N LEU A 972 4.80 -9.93 19.92
CA LEU A 972 5.16 -8.88 18.94
C LEU A 972 4.63 -9.16 17.51
N LEU A 973 4.62 -10.44 17.10
CA LEU A 973 4.03 -10.92 15.83
C LEU A 973 2.56 -10.54 15.58
N LYS A 974 1.73 -10.49 16.62
CA LYS A 974 0.27 -10.35 16.51
C LYS A 974 -0.22 -8.92 16.74
N GLN A 975 0.69 -7.95 16.86
CA GLN A 975 0.33 -6.54 17.11
C GLN A 975 -0.46 -5.90 15.96
N GLY A 976 -0.24 -6.35 14.71
CA GLY A 976 -1.04 -5.90 13.56
C GLY A 976 -2.54 -6.15 13.75
N ASN A 977 -2.90 -7.32 14.30
CA ASN A 977 -4.28 -7.72 14.55
C ASN A 977 -4.97 -6.83 15.57
N PHE A 978 -4.23 -6.42 16.58
CA PHE A 978 -4.77 -5.51 17.59
C PHE A 978 -5.11 -4.15 16.98
N LYS A 979 -4.29 -3.64 16.05
CA LYS A 979 -4.57 -2.41 15.30
C LYS A 979 -5.71 -2.56 14.28
N ALA A 980 -5.93 -3.74 13.72
CA ALA A 980 -7.04 -3.97 12.81
C ALA A 980 -8.38 -3.93 13.55
N LEU A 981 -8.43 -4.47 14.77
CA LEU A 981 -9.64 -4.57 15.59
C LEU A 981 -10.34 -3.21 15.78
N VAL A 982 -9.60 -2.11 15.99
CA VAL A 982 -10.21 -0.78 16.17
C VAL A 982 -10.98 -0.27 14.95
N LYS A 983 -10.82 -0.91 13.78
CA LYS A 983 -11.58 -0.59 12.57
C LYS A 983 -12.88 -1.37 12.45
N ASP A 984 -13.12 -2.34 13.31
CA ASP A 984 -14.33 -3.14 13.25
C ASP A 984 -15.54 -2.26 13.58
N ARG A 985 -16.41 -2.10 12.58
CA ARG A 985 -17.57 -1.21 12.64
C ARG A 985 -18.57 -1.62 13.72
N ARG A 986 -18.55 -2.89 14.13
CA ARG A 986 -19.39 -3.43 15.19
C ARG A 986 -19.07 -2.79 16.54
N LEU A 987 -17.83 -2.34 16.74
CA LEU A 987 -17.40 -1.75 18.01
C LEU A 987 -18.15 -0.46 18.36
N ASN A 988 -18.53 0.36 17.37
CA ASN A 988 -19.28 1.60 17.64
C ASN A 988 -20.63 1.31 18.32
N GLY A 989 -21.41 0.39 17.74
CA GLY A 989 -22.68 -0.05 18.33
C GLY A 989 -22.47 -0.84 19.64
N LEU A 990 -21.49 -1.75 19.67
CA LEU A 990 -21.22 -2.58 20.84
C LEU A 990 -20.84 -1.74 22.06
N PHE A 991 -19.94 -0.78 21.89
CA PHE A 991 -19.46 0.09 22.97
C PHE A 991 -20.46 1.17 23.38
N SER A 992 -21.55 1.36 22.63
CA SER A 992 -22.70 2.14 23.12
C SER A 992 -23.42 1.47 24.31
N PHE A 993 -23.27 0.14 24.48
CA PHE A 993 -23.79 -0.59 25.64
C PHE A 993 -22.83 -0.59 26.83
N VAL A 994 -21.68 0.08 26.75
CA VAL A 994 -20.70 0.17 27.84
C VAL A 994 -20.98 1.42 28.66
N LYS A 995 -21.13 1.25 29.98
CA LYS A 995 -21.30 2.37 30.90
C LYS A 995 -19.95 2.97 31.25
N THR A 996 -19.71 4.21 30.87
CA THR A 996 -18.50 4.98 31.22
C THR A 996 -18.90 6.29 31.90
N SER A 997 -18.27 6.63 33.04
CA SER A 997 -18.51 7.92 33.71
C SER A 997 -17.55 9.03 33.25
N SER A 998 -16.37 8.64 32.75
CA SER A 998 -15.36 9.55 32.17
C SER A 998 -14.34 8.77 31.31
N GLU A 999 -13.59 9.48 30.47
CA GLU A 999 -12.47 8.91 29.70
C GLU A 999 -11.35 8.40 30.63
N ALA A 1000 -11.12 9.09 31.75
CA ALA A 1000 -10.15 8.68 32.76
C ALA A 1000 -10.50 7.31 33.38
N GLU A 1001 -11.78 7.07 33.69
CA GLU A 1001 -12.25 5.78 34.18
C GLU A 1001 -12.01 4.69 33.12
N SER A 1002 -12.37 4.93 31.86
CA SER A 1002 -12.16 3.94 30.80
C SER A 1002 -10.69 3.63 30.55
N LYS A 1003 -9.81 4.64 30.66
CA LYS A 1003 -8.36 4.44 30.52
C LYS A 1003 -7.76 3.63 31.66
N SER A 1004 -8.32 3.78 32.88
CA SER A 1004 -7.91 3.01 34.06
C SER A 1004 -8.45 1.58 34.08
N LYS A 1005 -9.58 1.32 33.42
CA LYS A 1005 -10.27 0.02 33.34
C LYS A 1005 -10.55 -0.36 31.88
N PRO A 1006 -9.52 -0.70 31.10
CA PRO A 1006 -9.69 -1.08 29.70
C PRO A 1006 -10.36 -2.46 29.56
N ILE A 1007 -11.01 -2.69 28.43
CA ILE A 1007 -11.61 -3.99 28.07
C ILE A 1007 -10.54 -4.88 27.42
N SER A 1008 -10.41 -6.15 27.83
CA SER A 1008 -9.43 -7.02 27.19
C SER A 1008 -9.80 -7.36 25.74
N LYS A 1009 -8.80 -7.47 24.85
CA LYS A 1009 -8.97 -7.82 23.44
C LYS A 1009 -9.65 -9.19 23.27
N LEU A 1010 -9.23 -10.18 24.05
CA LEU A 1010 -9.77 -11.55 24.00
C LEU A 1010 -11.29 -11.54 24.24
N ARG A 1011 -11.75 -10.71 25.18
CA ARG A 1011 -13.16 -10.54 25.50
C ARG A 1011 -13.96 -9.95 24.34
N VAL A 1012 -13.37 -8.98 23.64
CA VAL A 1012 -13.97 -8.43 22.41
C VAL A 1012 -14.03 -9.50 21.32
N GLU A 1013 -12.97 -10.28 21.11
CA GLU A 1013 -12.94 -11.36 20.11
C GLU A 1013 -14.00 -12.44 20.39
N TYR A 1014 -14.17 -12.85 21.65
CA TYR A 1014 -15.24 -13.78 22.05
C TYR A 1014 -16.63 -13.20 21.79
N GLU A 1015 -16.85 -11.91 22.08
CA GLU A 1015 -18.11 -11.23 21.80
C GLU A 1015 -18.43 -11.19 20.30
N LEU A 1016 -17.44 -10.86 19.46
CA LEU A 1016 -17.60 -10.84 18.01
C LEU A 1016 -17.83 -12.25 17.43
N GLY A 1017 -17.27 -13.29 18.06
CA GLY A 1017 -17.55 -14.69 17.75
C GLY A 1017 -18.97 -15.12 18.16
N ALA A 1018 -19.43 -14.68 19.33
CA ALA A 1018 -20.80 -14.91 19.80
C ALA A 1018 -21.82 -14.21 18.91
N TYR A 1019 -21.53 -12.99 18.48
CA TYR A 1019 -22.33 -12.23 17.52
C TYR A 1019 -22.61 -13.00 16.23
N GLN A 1020 -21.58 -13.66 15.66
CA GLN A 1020 -21.74 -14.38 14.41
C GLN A 1020 -22.73 -15.54 14.52
N LYS A 1021 -22.72 -16.26 15.65
CA LYS A 1021 -23.70 -17.32 15.95
C LYS A 1021 -25.08 -16.72 16.19
N ALA A 1022 -25.16 -15.68 17.03
CA ALA A 1022 -26.39 -14.98 17.33
C ALA A 1022 -27.06 -14.43 16.07
N ARG A 1023 -26.30 -13.95 15.07
CA ARG A 1023 -26.82 -13.47 13.79
C ARG A 1023 -27.61 -14.53 13.03
N ILE A 1024 -27.09 -15.75 12.95
CA ILE A 1024 -27.75 -16.85 12.25
C ILE A 1024 -29.03 -17.26 13.00
N ASP A 1025 -28.96 -17.34 14.32
CA ASP A 1025 -30.11 -17.72 15.16
C ASP A 1025 -31.21 -16.64 15.14
N ILE A 1026 -30.85 -15.36 15.28
CA ILE A 1026 -31.81 -14.25 15.22
C ILE A 1026 -32.52 -14.20 13.86
N ILE A 1027 -31.79 -14.39 12.76
CA ILE A 1027 -32.39 -14.44 11.42
C ILE A 1027 -33.34 -15.64 11.30
N LYS A 1028 -32.99 -16.79 11.88
CA LYS A 1028 -33.85 -17.97 11.91
C LYS A 1028 -35.15 -17.70 12.67
N ASP A 1029 -35.07 -17.11 13.85
CA ASP A 1029 -36.23 -16.77 14.67
C ASP A 1029 -37.13 -15.74 13.96
N MET A 1030 -36.53 -14.75 13.30
CA MET A 1030 -37.26 -13.75 12.51
C MET A 1030 -37.96 -14.35 11.28
N LEU A 1031 -37.32 -15.29 10.58
CA LEU A 1031 -37.92 -16.05 9.47
C LEU A 1031 -39.10 -16.90 9.96
N ALA A 1032 -38.99 -17.49 11.16
CA ALA A 1032 -40.09 -18.24 11.76
C ALA A 1032 -41.26 -17.31 12.12
N LEU A 1033 -40.99 -16.12 12.67
CA LEU A 1033 -42.03 -15.12 12.92
C LEU A 1033 -42.71 -14.66 11.62
N GLU A 1034 -41.94 -14.36 10.57
CA GLU A 1034 -42.51 -14.02 9.26
C GLU A 1034 -43.46 -15.11 8.76
N LYS A 1035 -43.02 -16.37 8.83
CA LYS A 1035 -43.86 -17.52 8.46
C LYS A 1035 -45.17 -17.52 9.24
N THR A 1036 -45.11 -17.44 10.57
CA THR A 1036 -46.30 -17.48 11.42
C THR A 1036 -47.27 -16.35 11.11
N LEU A 1037 -46.78 -15.12 10.89
CA LEU A 1037 -47.64 -13.98 10.62
C LEU A 1037 -48.23 -14.02 9.20
N ILE A 1038 -47.42 -14.33 8.19
CA ILE A 1038 -47.85 -14.37 6.79
C ILE A 1038 -48.81 -15.53 6.53
N ASP A 1039 -48.56 -16.71 7.12
CA ASP A 1039 -49.48 -17.86 6.97
C ASP A 1039 -50.83 -17.60 7.70
N ASN A 1040 -50.90 -16.62 8.60
CA ASN A 1040 -52.13 -16.22 9.29
C ASN A 1040 -52.87 -15.05 8.58
N ASP A 1041 -52.15 -14.14 7.94
CA ASP A 1041 -52.70 -13.02 7.16
C ASP A 1041 -51.91 -12.80 5.87
N GLU A 1042 -52.47 -13.27 4.76
CA GLU A 1042 -51.86 -13.19 3.42
C GLU A 1042 -51.77 -11.75 2.91
N ASN A 1043 -52.49 -10.78 3.49
CA ASN A 1043 -52.44 -9.38 3.10
C ASN A 1043 -51.22 -8.64 3.67
N LEU A 1044 -50.46 -9.26 4.57
CA LEU A 1044 -49.28 -8.63 5.15
C LEU A 1044 -48.17 -8.44 4.11
N PRO A 1045 -47.45 -7.31 4.12
CA PRO A 1045 -46.31 -7.10 3.25
C PRO A 1045 -45.24 -8.18 3.43
N THR A 1046 -44.86 -8.86 2.36
CA THR A 1046 -43.92 -10.00 2.38
C THR A 1046 -42.47 -9.62 2.01
N ASN A 1047 -42.29 -8.45 1.41
CA ASN A 1047 -41.01 -7.98 0.87
C ASN A 1047 -40.13 -7.20 1.88
N LYS A 1048 -40.70 -6.78 3.03
CA LYS A 1048 -40.03 -5.97 4.05
C LYS A 1048 -40.57 -6.28 5.44
N PHE A 1049 -39.70 -6.80 6.32
CA PHE A 1049 -40.09 -7.17 7.69
C PHE A 1049 -40.57 -6.01 8.56
N SER A 1050 -39.95 -4.84 8.41
CA SER A 1050 -40.42 -3.65 9.14
C SER A 1050 -41.85 -3.29 8.76
N ASP A 1051 -42.19 -3.44 7.48
CA ASP A 1051 -43.48 -3.03 6.95
C ASP A 1051 -44.52 -4.11 7.26
N MET A 1052 -44.12 -5.38 7.24
CA MET A 1052 -44.89 -6.52 7.76
C MET A 1052 -45.29 -6.28 9.22
N LEU A 1053 -44.32 -6.08 10.13
CA LEU A 1053 -44.59 -5.91 11.55
C LEU A 1053 -45.39 -4.63 11.85
N LYS A 1054 -45.11 -3.52 11.15
CA LYS A 1054 -45.88 -2.28 11.31
C LYS A 1054 -47.32 -2.44 10.81
N SER A 1055 -47.54 -3.18 9.73
CA SER A 1055 -48.90 -3.42 9.19
C SER A 1055 -49.66 -4.37 10.10
N TRP A 1056 -49.02 -5.44 10.56
CA TRP A 1056 -49.55 -6.35 11.57
C TRP A 1056 -49.95 -5.60 12.85
N LEU A 1057 -49.07 -4.73 13.37
CA LEU A 1057 -49.34 -3.94 14.58
C LEU A 1057 -50.47 -2.92 14.39
N LYS A 1058 -50.62 -2.32 13.19
CA LYS A 1058 -51.74 -1.44 12.87
C LYS A 1058 -53.09 -2.16 12.90
N GLY A 1059 -53.11 -3.46 12.58
CA GLY A 1059 -54.30 -4.30 12.63
C GLY A 1059 -54.73 -4.70 14.04
N LYS A 1060 -53.99 -4.33 15.09
CA LYS A 1060 -54.31 -4.65 16.49
C LYS A 1060 -54.99 -3.47 17.21
N GLY A 1061 -55.83 -3.78 18.20
CA GLY A 1061 -56.50 -2.77 19.03
C GLY A 1061 -55.53 -1.88 19.81
N GLU A 1062 -55.99 -0.69 20.24
CA GLU A 1062 -55.13 0.36 20.81
C GLU A 1062 -54.31 -0.09 22.03
N ALA A 1063 -54.90 -0.90 22.92
CA ALA A 1063 -54.23 -1.45 24.09
C ALA A 1063 -53.04 -2.37 23.70
N ASN A 1064 -53.24 -3.26 22.73
CA ASN A 1064 -52.20 -4.15 22.23
C ASN A 1064 -51.14 -3.39 21.43
N LYS A 1065 -51.56 -2.36 20.68
CA LYS A 1065 -50.66 -1.49 19.94
C LYS A 1065 -49.70 -0.75 20.87
N ALA A 1066 -50.20 -0.15 21.95
CA ALA A 1066 -49.37 0.53 22.95
C ALA A 1066 -48.41 -0.45 23.66
N ARG A 1067 -48.87 -1.67 23.97
CA ARG A 1067 -48.07 -2.72 24.63
C ARG A 1067 -46.93 -3.24 23.74
N LEU A 1068 -47.17 -3.42 22.44
CA LEU A 1068 -46.25 -4.09 21.51
C LEU A 1068 -45.42 -3.13 20.64
N GLN A 1069 -45.67 -1.82 20.71
CA GLN A 1069 -44.94 -0.83 19.92
C GLN A 1069 -43.42 -0.88 20.16
N ASN A 1070 -43.00 -1.04 21.41
CA ASN A 1070 -41.58 -1.14 21.78
C ASN A 1070 -40.98 -2.47 21.33
N ASP A 1071 -41.72 -3.57 21.43
CA ASP A 1071 -41.32 -4.91 20.99
C ASP A 1071 -41.07 -4.95 19.48
N VAL A 1072 -41.96 -4.34 18.69
CA VAL A 1072 -41.77 -4.16 17.23
C VAL A 1072 -40.57 -3.26 16.94
N GLY A 1073 -40.40 -2.17 17.72
CA GLY A 1073 -39.23 -1.29 17.61
C GLY A 1073 -37.91 -2.02 17.82
N LEU A 1074 -37.84 -2.87 18.85
CA LEU A 1074 -36.68 -3.71 19.16
C LEU A 1074 -36.38 -4.69 18.03
N LEU A 1075 -37.38 -5.44 17.56
CA LEU A 1075 -37.21 -6.43 16.48
C LEU A 1075 -36.69 -5.78 15.20
N VAL A 1076 -37.22 -4.61 14.82
CA VAL A 1076 -36.77 -3.87 13.64
C VAL A 1076 -35.35 -3.34 13.81
N ALA A 1077 -35.03 -2.74 14.96
CA ALA A 1077 -33.69 -2.20 15.22
C ALA A 1077 -32.62 -3.30 15.19
N VAL A 1078 -32.88 -4.43 15.84
CA VAL A 1078 -31.95 -5.57 15.86
C VAL A 1078 -31.84 -6.21 14.48
N ARG A 1079 -32.94 -6.44 13.76
CA ARG A 1079 -32.89 -7.02 12.41
C ARG A 1079 -32.05 -6.18 11.45
N ASN A 1080 -32.26 -4.87 11.46
CA ASN A 1080 -31.52 -3.95 10.60
C ASN A 1080 -30.03 -3.99 10.92
N ALA A 1081 -29.65 -3.85 12.19
CA ALA A 1081 -28.26 -3.88 12.62
C ALA A 1081 -27.58 -5.21 12.24
N PHE A 1082 -28.22 -6.36 12.50
CA PHE A 1082 -27.67 -7.68 12.20
C PHE A 1082 -27.57 -7.98 10.70
N SER A 1083 -28.48 -7.44 9.89
CA SER A 1083 -28.39 -7.50 8.42
C SER A 1083 -27.20 -6.69 7.90
N HIS A 1084 -26.86 -5.59 8.57
CA HIS A 1084 -25.74 -4.71 8.21
C HIS A 1084 -24.42 -5.10 8.90
N ASN A 1085 -24.38 -6.25 9.58
CA ASN A 1085 -23.22 -6.69 10.35
C ASN A 1085 -22.76 -5.65 11.39
N GLN A 1086 -23.71 -5.05 12.11
CA GLN A 1086 -23.50 -4.06 13.15
C GLN A 1086 -24.27 -4.41 14.43
N TYR A 1087 -23.82 -3.85 15.55
CA TYR A 1087 -24.67 -3.76 16.74
C TYR A 1087 -25.58 -2.54 16.61
N PRO A 1088 -26.83 -2.62 17.11
CA PRO A 1088 -27.67 -1.43 17.22
C PRO A 1088 -27.04 -0.45 18.22
N MET A 1089 -27.37 0.84 18.11
CA MET A 1089 -27.00 1.80 19.16
C MET A 1089 -27.93 1.65 20.35
N TYR A 1090 -27.38 1.66 21.56
CA TYR A 1090 -28.16 1.61 22.78
C TYR A 1090 -29.11 2.80 22.86
N ASN A 1091 -30.37 2.50 23.19
CA ASN A 1091 -31.45 3.43 23.40
C ASN A 1091 -32.27 2.90 24.59
N SER A 1092 -32.42 3.72 25.63
CA SER A 1092 -33.06 3.32 26.89
C SER A 1092 -34.53 2.92 26.76
N GLU A 1093 -35.23 3.42 25.72
CA GLU A 1093 -36.63 3.10 25.45
C GLU A 1093 -36.75 1.78 24.71
N VAL A 1094 -35.99 1.60 23.62
CA VAL A 1094 -36.04 0.40 22.76
C VAL A 1094 -35.44 -0.82 23.45
N PHE A 1095 -34.35 -0.64 24.21
CA PHE A 1095 -33.60 -1.71 24.87
C PHE A 1095 -33.89 -1.76 26.38
N LYS A 1096 -35.09 -1.33 26.79
CA LYS A 1096 -35.51 -1.33 28.19
C LYS A 1096 -35.38 -2.72 28.81
N GLY A 1097 -34.72 -2.79 29.97
CA GLY A 1097 -34.48 -4.05 30.70
C GLY A 1097 -33.19 -4.79 30.30
N MET A 1098 -32.46 -4.35 29.27
CA MET A 1098 -31.10 -4.83 29.01
C MET A 1098 -30.11 -4.22 30.00
N LYS A 1099 -29.14 -5.02 30.46
CA LYS A 1099 -28.09 -4.56 31.36
C LYS A 1099 -26.94 -3.96 30.55
N LEU A 1100 -26.63 -2.68 30.81
CA LEU A 1100 -25.39 -2.06 30.32
C LEU A 1100 -24.19 -2.76 30.94
N LEU A 1101 -23.11 -2.89 30.17
CA LEU A 1101 -21.87 -3.46 30.66
C LEU A 1101 -21.16 -2.46 31.59
N SER A 1102 -20.92 -2.88 32.84
CA SER A 1102 -19.95 -2.20 33.71
C SER A 1102 -18.54 -2.62 33.34
N LEU A 1103 -17.60 -1.67 33.31
CA LEU A 1103 -16.17 -1.96 33.15
C LEU A 1103 -15.58 -2.80 34.32
N SER A 1104 -16.35 -3.02 35.39
CA SER A 1104 -16.00 -3.86 36.55
C SER A 1104 -16.73 -5.22 36.58
N SER A 1105 -17.19 -5.74 35.43
CA SER A 1105 -18.04 -6.93 35.36
C SER A 1105 -17.30 -8.26 35.65
N ASP A 1106 -17.88 -9.09 36.52
CA ASP A 1106 -17.41 -10.44 36.90
C ASP A 1106 -17.71 -11.53 35.84
N ILE A 1107 -18.28 -11.18 34.69
CA ILE A 1107 -18.55 -12.16 33.62
C ILE A 1107 -17.22 -12.85 33.23
N PRO A 1108 -17.17 -14.18 33.03
CA PRO A 1108 -15.94 -14.84 32.56
C PRO A 1108 -15.50 -14.31 31.19
N GLU A 1109 -14.20 -14.16 30.97
CA GLU A 1109 -13.66 -13.60 29.71
C GLU A 1109 -14.11 -14.37 28.46
N LYS A 1110 -14.25 -15.71 28.57
CA LYS A 1110 -14.73 -16.61 27.51
C LYS A 1110 -16.18 -16.39 27.09
N GLU A 1111 -16.97 -15.70 27.90
CA GLU A 1111 -18.37 -15.37 27.59
C GLU A 1111 -18.48 -14.03 26.83
N GLY A 1112 -17.36 -13.35 26.58
CA GLY A 1112 -17.33 -12.06 25.90
C GLY A 1112 -17.86 -10.93 26.76
N LEU A 1113 -18.61 -10.01 26.14
CA LEU A 1113 -19.28 -8.89 26.80
C LEU A 1113 -20.74 -9.22 27.15
N GLY A 1114 -21.28 -10.32 26.61
CA GLY A 1114 -22.62 -10.82 26.89
C GLY A 1114 -23.74 -10.02 26.20
N ILE A 1115 -23.42 -9.10 25.28
CA ILE A 1115 -24.40 -8.24 24.61
C ILE A 1115 -25.13 -9.01 23.51
N ALA A 1116 -24.41 -9.75 22.65
CA ALA A 1116 -24.99 -10.59 21.60
C ALA A 1116 -25.95 -11.65 22.17
N LYS A 1117 -25.58 -12.25 23.31
CA LYS A 1117 -26.42 -13.22 24.01
C LYS A 1117 -27.68 -12.57 24.57
N GLN A 1118 -27.55 -11.44 25.27
CA GLN A 1118 -28.71 -10.68 25.77
C GLN A 1118 -29.66 -10.25 24.63
N LEU A 1119 -29.12 -9.80 23.49
CA LEU A 1119 -29.92 -9.45 22.32
C LEU A 1119 -30.68 -10.66 21.78
N LYS A 1120 -30.00 -11.79 21.62
CA LYS A 1120 -30.64 -13.04 21.17
C LYS A 1120 -31.76 -13.47 22.09
N ASP A 1121 -31.49 -13.55 23.40
CA ASP A 1121 -32.47 -14.01 24.40
C ASP A 1121 -33.68 -13.07 24.45
N LYS A 1122 -33.44 -11.75 24.39
CA LYS A 1122 -34.51 -10.75 24.36
C LYS A 1122 -35.37 -10.84 23.10
N ILE A 1123 -34.74 -11.06 21.94
CA ILE A 1123 -35.47 -11.22 20.67
C ILE A 1123 -36.35 -12.46 20.71
N LYS A 1124 -35.84 -13.58 21.22
CA LYS A 1124 -36.61 -14.81 21.39
C LYS A 1124 -37.83 -14.60 22.30
N GLU A 1125 -37.62 -14.01 23.48
CA GLU A 1125 -38.70 -13.66 24.43
C GLU A 1125 -39.77 -12.76 23.77
N THR A 1126 -39.33 -11.80 22.96
CA THR A 1126 -40.22 -10.86 22.26
C THR A 1126 -41.04 -11.56 21.18
N ILE A 1127 -40.42 -12.44 20.41
CA ILE A 1127 -41.10 -13.24 19.36
C ILE A 1127 -42.11 -14.19 19.99
N GLU A 1128 -41.76 -14.89 21.07
CA GLU A 1128 -42.66 -15.81 21.77
C GLU A 1128 -43.92 -15.08 22.27
N ARG A 1129 -43.75 -13.89 22.85
CA ARG A 1129 -44.87 -13.04 23.30
C ARG A 1129 -45.78 -12.59 22.17
N ILE A 1130 -45.22 -12.20 21.03
CA ILE A 1130 -45.99 -11.81 19.84
C ILE A 1130 -46.81 -13.01 19.35
N ILE A 1131 -46.21 -14.20 19.29
CA ILE A 1131 -46.88 -15.43 18.85
C ILE A 1131 -47.99 -15.84 19.85
N GLU A 1132 -47.76 -15.69 21.14
CA GLU A 1132 -48.75 -15.99 22.19
C GLU A 1132 -49.98 -15.10 22.06
N ILE A 1133 -49.79 -13.78 21.91
CA ILE A 1133 -50.89 -12.83 21.69
C ILE A 1133 -51.63 -13.14 20.39
N GLU A 1134 -50.94 -13.56 19.33
CA GLU A 1134 -51.59 -13.96 18.09
C GLU A 1134 -52.47 -15.20 18.27
N LYS A 1135 -52.08 -16.14 19.15
CA LYS A 1135 -52.91 -17.29 19.51
C LYS A 1135 -54.10 -16.88 20.38
N GLU A 1136 -53.90 -15.98 21.34
CA GLU A 1136 -54.97 -15.46 22.20
C GLU A 1136 -56.05 -14.68 21.42
N ILE A 1137 -55.68 -13.96 20.36
CA ILE A 1137 -56.63 -13.22 19.52
C ILE A 1137 -57.42 -14.16 18.59
N ARG A 1138 -56.88 -15.33 18.28
CA ARG A 1138 -57.47 -16.31 17.35
C ARG A 1138 -58.45 -17.26 18.03
N ASN A 1139 -58.24 -17.54 19.31
CA ASN A 1139 -59.16 -18.30 20.16
C ASN A 1139 -60.23 -17.36 20.74
#